data_AF-A0A536E1L3-F1
#
_entry.id   AF-A0A536E1L3-F1
#
_cell.length_a   1.000
_cell.length_b   1.000
_cell.length_c   1.000
_cell.angle_alpha   90.00
_cell.angle_beta   90.00
_cell.angle_gamma   90.00
#
_symmetry.space_group_name_H-M   'P 1'
#
loop_
_entity.id
_entity.type
_entity.pdbx_description
1 polymer ?
#
loop_
_entity_poly.entity_id
_entity_poly.type
_entity_poly.pdbx_seq_one_letter_code
_entity_poly.pdbx_strand_id
1 'polypeptide(L)'
;MRRVLLGAVVLFLLGSLPAWADAPADTPVVTPLQAGGILDEAWGRREDALAQRNRAVLAAVDEGPALAQDLAWMDGLVSDRPGGSGRRGLVGQSVLVPLQLTYPAFFVAATRVTNAPDPTGRYVFWTALVVMVRDDAASPWRVRLESWASGPDSAERLEQLLTAGSPERFAPRAGALPIPLEQFVDRLSRDYRDFATQPIDARNIFAIGLASGSPLLCFGRQYVEQENRPWWNPAKSGANDVRGIPEGAYGQLTSTFQAQQCALVDTASSGAPVATVLTREGAFVSHQELPATPPPWLPLALVGILLTLGLTAAVWRLRPLASPTQPLEPEVVSLAALERQTVLAAALRALMVAFIVIEAERWLIPRAPFLAATLAVMVLFQFGWRLLPHWRTLKCSARILVRRPLAEVVAFVGDMRNEPKWQPVMVAVEPLPADGSPSSRRYRSTQRVGDGLVLEYESRVTETGGQQPVISADLVGKWFPDRAEWRFNAVAEGTLVTLTRRSELGPMRAISLASLDKHRQVNRAFTMGDLNGLVKAMSGDSPSPSDGTPEPQLFREYGWLHRLPVIGQSDLGISIATFIACWVLYSRLMGDWFATGIMLMLLVHELGHYVEGRRVGLATTPPVFVLLGAFVALAGEKIDGLTHARLSLAGGLAGGLATAVALALYVLTGSPHILPWVAAGAAANLFGSLVPFITVDVEAILLVVGRWLPAVGVFAALVAGAAALGLGVADPLIPVIVFLAFVVLRLRYPGRWQRDQGALSTRARLVIAGAWFTLVAYLALVFFLTTGWLV
;
A
#
# COMPACT_ATOMS: atom_id res chain seq x y z
N MET A 1 47.68 -75.91 -32.99
CA MET A 1 46.51 -75.08 -32.63
C MET A 1 46.04 -74.25 -33.84
N ARG A 2 45.65 -74.92 -34.94
CA ARG A 2 45.34 -74.30 -36.24
C ARG A 2 44.00 -74.80 -36.83
N ARG A 3 43.11 -75.34 -35.99
CA ARG A 3 41.82 -75.94 -36.42
C ARG A 3 40.60 -75.55 -35.57
N VAL A 4 40.72 -74.64 -34.61
CA VAL A 4 39.59 -74.24 -33.74
C VAL A 4 39.11 -72.80 -34.00
N LEU A 5 39.92 -71.95 -34.64
CA LEU A 5 39.54 -70.56 -34.96
C LEU A 5 38.93 -70.36 -36.37
N LEU A 6 38.87 -71.41 -37.20
CA LEU A 6 38.23 -71.33 -38.52
C LEU A 6 36.71 -71.64 -38.49
N GLY A 7 36.19 -72.11 -37.35
CA GLY A 7 34.76 -72.45 -37.18
C GLY A 7 33.88 -71.30 -36.67
N ALA A 8 34.47 -70.23 -36.13
CA ALA A 8 33.71 -69.11 -35.54
C ALA A 8 33.47 -67.94 -36.50
N VAL A 9 34.15 -67.91 -37.66
CA VAL A 9 33.99 -66.84 -38.67
C VAL A 9 33.02 -67.24 -39.80
N VAL A 10 32.72 -68.54 -39.95
CA VAL A 10 31.78 -69.04 -40.98
C VAL A 10 30.34 -69.15 -40.45
N LEU A 11 30.12 -69.18 -39.13
CA LEU A 11 28.77 -69.17 -38.53
C LEU A 11 28.18 -67.77 -38.29
N PHE A 12 28.95 -66.69 -38.51
CA PHE A 12 28.45 -65.31 -38.44
C PHE A 12 27.98 -64.77 -39.81
N LEU A 13 28.14 -65.55 -40.89
CA LEU A 13 27.78 -65.17 -42.26
C LEU A 13 26.54 -65.87 -42.82
N LEU A 14 25.88 -66.75 -42.05
CA LEU A 14 24.75 -67.58 -42.55
C LEU A 14 23.58 -67.74 -41.55
N GLY A 15 23.34 -66.73 -40.70
CA GLY A 15 22.26 -66.78 -39.71
C GLY A 15 21.29 -65.60 -39.81
N SER A 16 20.16 -65.83 -40.48
CA SER A 16 18.91 -65.03 -40.41
C SER A 16 18.94 -63.59 -40.96
N LEU A 17 18.94 -63.48 -42.29
CA LEU A 17 18.16 -62.46 -42.99
C LEU A 17 16.68 -62.88 -42.93
N PRO A 18 15.76 -62.11 -42.32
CA PRO A 18 14.36 -62.18 -42.73
C PRO A 18 14.28 -61.57 -44.13
N ALA A 19 13.65 -62.32 -45.04
CA ALA A 19 13.42 -61.94 -46.41
C ALA A 19 12.85 -60.52 -46.52
N TRP A 20 13.56 -59.64 -47.23
CA TRP A 20 12.98 -58.45 -47.83
C TRP A 20 12.17 -58.97 -49.02
N ALA A 21 10.98 -59.47 -48.73
CA ALA A 21 9.93 -59.43 -49.74
C ALA A 21 9.53 -57.96 -49.77
N ASP A 22 10.03 -57.24 -50.78
CA ASP A 22 9.39 -56.00 -51.21
C ASP A 22 7.91 -56.32 -51.36
N ALA A 23 7.09 -55.80 -50.45
CA ALA A 23 5.66 -55.77 -50.65
C ALA A 23 5.44 -55.14 -52.04
N PRO A 24 4.55 -55.69 -52.89
CA PRO A 24 4.35 -55.14 -54.22
C PRO A 24 4.13 -53.62 -54.11
N ALA A 25 4.69 -52.85 -55.05
CA ALA A 25 4.77 -51.39 -55.00
C ALA A 25 3.41 -50.66 -54.82
N ASP A 26 2.30 -51.40 -54.87
CA ASP A 26 0.93 -50.92 -54.76
C ASP A 26 0.20 -51.38 -53.46
N THR A 27 0.91 -51.94 -52.47
CA THR A 27 0.27 -52.35 -51.20
C THR A 27 0.11 -51.15 -50.25
N PRO A 28 -1.10 -50.86 -49.74
CA PRO A 28 -1.30 -49.81 -48.73
C PRO A 28 -0.52 -50.07 -47.44
N VAL A 29 0.06 -49.03 -46.85
CA VAL A 29 0.77 -49.11 -45.56
C VAL A 29 -0.14 -49.59 -44.43
N VAL A 30 -1.42 -49.23 -44.49
CA VAL A 30 -2.47 -49.71 -43.59
C VAL A 30 -3.82 -49.69 -44.32
N THR A 31 -4.63 -50.72 -44.07
CA THR A 31 -6.01 -50.79 -44.58
C THR A 31 -7.02 -50.36 -43.50
N PRO A 32 -8.24 -49.91 -43.87
CA PRO A 32 -9.30 -49.61 -42.90
C PRO A 32 -9.58 -50.75 -41.90
N LEU A 33 -9.52 -52.00 -42.38
CA LEU A 33 -9.71 -53.20 -41.55
C LEU A 33 -8.59 -53.41 -40.52
N GLN A 34 -7.36 -53.01 -40.83
CA GLN A 34 -6.22 -53.13 -39.91
C GLN A 34 -6.15 -51.98 -38.90
N ALA A 35 -6.56 -50.77 -39.29
CA ALA A 35 -6.42 -49.57 -38.47
C ALA A 35 -7.14 -49.66 -37.12
N GLY A 36 -8.33 -50.28 -37.09
CA GLY A 36 -9.08 -50.46 -35.84
C GLY A 36 -8.35 -51.32 -34.81
N GLY A 37 -7.78 -52.46 -35.23
CA GLY A 37 -7.02 -53.33 -34.34
C GLY A 37 -5.71 -52.71 -33.86
N ILE A 38 -5.06 -51.91 -34.71
CA ILE A 38 -3.87 -51.13 -34.35
C ILE A 38 -4.20 -50.12 -33.25
N LEU A 39 -5.33 -49.42 -33.38
CA LEU A 39 -5.78 -48.45 -32.37
C LEU A 39 -6.16 -49.13 -31.06
N ASP A 40 -6.88 -50.26 -31.11
CA ASP A 40 -7.28 -51.01 -29.92
C ASP A 40 -6.05 -51.44 -29.09
N GLU A 41 -5.02 -51.98 -29.76
CA GLU A 41 -3.77 -52.39 -29.10
C GLU A 41 -3.01 -51.18 -28.52
N ALA A 42 -2.82 -50.13 -29.32
CA ALA A 42 -2.09 -48.94 -28.89
C ALA A 42 -2.79 -48.24 -27.72
N TRP A 43 -4.11 -48.10 -27.78
CA TRP A 43 -4.93 -47.48 -26.73
C TRP A 43 -4.86 -48.26 -25.42
N GLY A 44 -4.98 -49.59 -25.49
CA GLY A 44 -4.87 -50.46 -24.31
C GLY A 44 -3.51 -50.31 -23.62
N ARG A 45 -2.41 -50.39 -24.39
CA ARG A 45 -1.05 -50.21 -23.87
C ARG A 45 -0.81 -48.82 -23.29
N ARG A 46 -1.33 -47.77 -23.94
CA ARG A 46 -1.26 -46.38 -23.48
C ARG A 46 -1.94 -46.20 -22.13
N GLU A 47 -3.18 -46.66 -22.01
CA GLU A 47 -3.95 -46.51 -20.76
C GLU A 47 -3.36 -47.36 -19.62
N ASP A 48 -2.79 -48.54 -19.92
CA ASP A 48 -2.03 -49.33 -18.95
C ASP A 48 -0.75 -48.60 -18.49
N ALA A 49 0.00 -48.00 -19.42
CA ALA A 49 1.20 -47.24 -19.11
C ALA A 49 0.90 -46.04 -18.22
N LEU A 50 -0.21 -45.34 -18.48
CA LEU A 50 -0.64 -44.18 -17.69
C LEU A 50 -1.14 -44.58 -16.31
N ALA A 51 -1.92 -45.66 -16.21
CA ALA A 51 -2.34 -46.21 -14.92
C ALA A 51 -1.14 -46.63 -14.06
N GLN A 52 -0.08 -47.16 -14.68
CA GLN A 52 1.17 -47.56 -14.02
C GLN A 52 2.19 -46.42 -13.86
N ARG A 53 1.91 -45.22 -14.40
CA ARG A 53 2.86 -44.11 -14.49
C ARG A 53 4.21 -44.51 -15.11
N ASN A 54 4.18 -45.38 -16.13
CA ASN A 54 5.37 -45.88 -16.83
C ASN A 54 5.70 -45.02 -18.06
N ARG A 55 6.61 -44.05 -17.87
CA ARG A 55 7.02 -43.11 -18.93
C ARG A 55 7.67 -43.78 -20.14
N ALA A 56 8.41 -44.88 -19.93
CA ALA A 56 9.14 -45.55 -21.01
C ALA A 56 8.18 -46.25 -21.98
N VAL A 57 7.15 -46.92 -21.46
CA VAL A 57 6.10 -47.54 -22.28
C VAL A 57 5.24 -46.47 -22.95
N LEU A 58 4.92 -45.39 -22.23
CA LEU A 58 4.16 -44.27 -22.80
C LEU A 58 4.87 -43.64 -24.01
N ALA A 59 6.18 -43.38 -23.93
CA ALA A 59 6.96 -42.85 -25.05
C ALA A 59 7.08 -43.82 -26.24
N ALA A 60 6.75 -45.10 -26.06
CA ALA A 60 6.72 -46.09 -27.13
C ALA A 60 5.36 -46.16 -27.85
N VAL A 61 4.29 -45.63 -27.26
CA VAL A 61 2.92 -45.62 -27.81
C VAL A 61 2.42 -44.22 -28.18
N ASP A 62 2.96 -43.18 -27.54
CA ASP A 62 2.62 -41.79 -27.78
C ASP A 62 3.86 -41.02 -28.26
N GLU A 63 3.63 -39.97 -29.03
CA GLU A 63 4.66 -39.01 -29.40
C GLU A 63 4.10 -37.62 -29.69
N GLY A 64 4.99 -36.65 -29.90
CA GLY A 64 4.60 -35.28 -30.21
C GLY A 64 3.68 -34.65 -29.15
N PRO A 65 2.66 -33.88 -29.56
CA PRO A 65 1.75 -33.19 -28.64
C PRO A 65 1.00 -34.11 -27.66
N ALA A 66 0.56 -35.29 -28.10
CA ALA A 66 -0.13 -36.25 -27.23
C ALA A 66 0.78 -36.73 -26.08
N LEU A 67 2.02 -37.12 -26.39
CA LEU A 67 3.01 -37.51 -25.39
C LEU A 67 3.31 -36.38 -24.41
N ALA A 68 3.50 -35.15 -24.92
CA ALA A 68 3.79 -34.00 -24.07
C ALA A 68 2.67 -33.75 -23.06
N GLN A 69 1.42 -33.86 -23.49
CA GLN A 69 0.26 -33.71 -22.63
C GLN A 69 0.12 -34.84 -21.59
N ASP A 70 0.32 -36.08 -21.99
CA ASP A 70 0.22 -37.21 -21.07
C ASP A 70 1.35 -37.22 -20.03
N LEU A 71 2.57 -36.83 -20.42
CA LEU A 71 3.66 -36.61 -19.46
C LEU A 71 3.35 -35.46 -18.49
N ALA A 72 2.74 -34.38 -18.97
CA ALA A 72 2.34 -33.27 -18.12
C ALA A 72 1.28 -33.66 -17.08
N TRP A 73 0.32 -34.49 -17.48
CA TRP A 73 -0.66 -35.07 -16.56
C TRP A 73 0.03 -35.97 -15.51
N MET A 74 0.98 -36.81 -15.93
CA MET A 74 1.77 -37.61 -15.01
C MET A 74 2.54 -36.74 -14.00
N ASP A 75 2.98 -35.56 -14.42
CA ASP A 75 3.75 -34.63 -13.59
C ASP A 75 2.88 -33.74 -12.69
N GLY A 76 1.55 -33.91 -12.76
CA GLY A 76 0.60 -33.14 -11.96
C GLY A 76 0.40 -31.70 -12.43
N LEU A 77 0.90 -31.36 -13.63
CA LEU A 77 0.71 -30.05 -14.25
C LEU A 77 -0.72 -29.86 -14.79
N VAL A 78 -1.49 -30.94 -14.89
CA VAL A 78 -2.89 -30.95 -15.34
C VAL A 78 -3.74 -31.70 -14.32
N SER A 79 -4.72 -31.03 -13.71
CA SER A 79 -5.61 -31.63 -12.72
C SER A 79 -6.66 -32.56 -13.33
N ASP A 80 -7.12 -32.23 -14.54
CA ASP A 80 -8.26 -32.89 -15.17
C ASP A 80 -7.88 -33.55 -16.49
N ARG A 81 -8.17 -34.84 -16.60
CA ARG A 81 -8.14 -35.60 -17.85
C ARG A 81 -9.57 -35.92 -18.25
N PRO A 82 -9.95 -35.81 -19.53
CA PRO A 82 -11.26 -36.30 -19.98
C PRO A 82 -11.42 -37.77 -19.61
N GLY A 83 -12.47 -38.08 -18.83
CA GLY A 83 -12.65 -39.39 -18.19
C GLY A 83 -12.19 -39.50 -16.72
N GLY A 84 -11.76 -38.41 -16.08
CA GLY A 84 -11.37 -38.38 -14.65
C GLY A 84 -10.13 -39.21 -14.32
N SER A 85 -9.94 -39.54 -13.03
CA SER A 85 -8.83 -40.38 -12.56
C SER A 85 -9.15 -41.87 -12.77
N GLY A 86 -8.65 -42.48 -13.83
CA GLY A 86 -8.80 -43.91 -14.07
C GLY A 86 -8.39 -44.36 -15.48
N ARG A 87 -8.25 -45.67 -15.66
CA ARG A 87 -7.99 -46.30 -16.97
C ARG A 87 -9.24 -46.17 -17.85
N ARG A 88 -9.11 -45.63 -19.07
CA ARG A 88 -10.23 -45.40 -19.98
C ARG A 88 -10.39 -46.55 -20.95
N GLY A 89 -11.55 -47.21 -20.92
CA GLY A 89 -11.87 -48.31 -21.84
C GLY A 89 -12.39 -47.77 -23.17
N LEU A 90 -11.83 -48.26 -24.28
CA LEU A 90 -12.33 -48.01 -25.62
C LEU A 90 -13.58 -48.87 -25.86
N VAL A 91 -14.72 -48.23 -26.14
CA VAL A 91 -16.04 -48.90 -26.30
C VAL A 91 -16.62 -48.76 -27.70
N GLY A 92 -16.05 -47.88 -28.52
CA GLY A 92 -16.42 -47.73 -29.92
C GLY A 92 -15.35 -46.95 -30.66
N GLN A 93 -15.20 -47.22 -31.95
CA GLN A 93 -14.27 -46.49 -32.81
C GLN A 93 -14.80 -46.36 -34.24
N SER A 94 -14.39 -45.30 -34.92
CA SER A 94 -14.59 -45.10 -36.36
C SER A 94 -13.29 -44.57 -36.95
N VAL A 95 -12.71 -45.30 -37.89
CA VAL A 95 -11.40 -44.99 -38.48
C VAL A 95 -11.55 -44.39 -39.88
N LEU A 96 -10.76 -43.35 -40.15
CA LEU A 96 -10.56 -42.74 -41.45
C LEU A 96 -9.14 -43.00 -41.91
N VAL A 97 -9.00 -43.89 -42.88
CA VAL A 97 -7.69 -44.31 -43.40
C VAL A 97 -7.51 -43.78 -44.82
N PRO A 98 -6.60 -42.83 -45.07
CA PRO A 98 -6.27 -42.40 -46.43
C PRO A 98 -5.47 -43.50 -47.16
N LEU A 99 -5.61 -43.59 -48.47
CA LEU A 99 -4.78 -44.50 -49.27
C LEU A 99 -3.34 -43.98 -49.35
N GLN A 100 -2.44 -44.61 -48.59
CA GLN A 100 -1.01 -44.26 -48.54
C GLN A 100 -0.15 -45.49 -48.86
N LEU A 101 0.77 -45.34 -49.81
CA LEU A 101 1.71 -46.38 -50.25
C LEU A 101 3.13 -46.16 -49.70
N THR A 102 3.36 -45.03 -49.02
CA THR A 102 4.68 -44.60 -48.54
C THR A 102 4.58 -44.05 -47.13
N TYR A 103 5.72 -44.02 -46.44
CA TYR A 103 5.88 -43.42 -45.13
C TYR A 103 6.30 -41.94 -45.24
N PRO A 104 5.97 -41.08 -44.26
CA PRO A 104 5.17 -41.36 -43.07
C PRO A 104 3.69 -41.60 -43.39
N ALA A 105 3.08 -42.59 -42.73
CA ALA A 105 1.68 -42.92 -42.87
C ALA A 105 0.89 -42.48 -41.64
N PHE A 106 -0.39 -42.11 -41.82
CA PHE A 106 -1.26 -41.74 -40.72
C PHE A 106 -2.71 -42.19 -40.96
N PHE A 107 -3.48 -42.29 -39.88
CA PHE A 107 -4.93 -42.38 -39.96
C PHE A 107 -5.56 -41.64 -38.78
N VAL A 108 -6.82 -41.24 -38.93
CA VAL A 108 -7.57 -40.52 -37.90
C VAL A 108 -8.68 -41.43 -37.39
N ALA A 109 -8.89 -41.46 -36.08
CA ALA A 109 -9.97 -42.23 -35.48
C ALA A 109 -10.82 -41.36 -34.56
N ALA A 110 -12.14 -41.46 -34.65
CA ALA A 110 -13.01 -41.07 -33.55
C ALA A 110 -13.13 -42.25 -32.60
N THR A 111 -12.72 -42.02 -31.36
CA THR A 111 -12.70 -43.00 -30.28
C THR A 111 -13.75 -42.61 -29.26
N ARG A 112 -14.65 -43.53 -28.95
CA ARG A 112 -15.59 -43.40 -27.84
C ARG A 112 -15.05 -44.18 -26.66
N VAL A 113 -14.84 -43.49 -25.55
CA VAL A 113 -14.24 -44.06 -24.34
C VAL A 113 -15.16 -43.86 -23.14
N THR A 114 -15.00 -44.72 -22.16
CA THR A 114 -15.72 -44.63 -20.89
C THR A 114 -14.79 -44.96 -19.73
N ASN A 115 -15.05 -44.35 -18.58
CA ASN A 115 -14.50 -44.75 -17.29
C ASN A 115 -15.59 -45.54 -16.52
N ALA A 116 -15.28 -46.02 -15.32
CA ALA A 116 -16.24 -46.74 -14.47
C ALA A 116 -17.60 -45.99 -14.35
N PRO A 117 -18.72 -46.70 -14.09
CA PRO A 117 -20.05 -46.08 -14.00
C PRO A 117 -20.06 -44.95 -12.96
N ASP A 118 -20.83 -43.90 -13.25
CA ASP A 118 -21.05 -42.78 -12.33
C ASP A 118 -21.70 -43.26 -11.01
N PRO A 119 -21.79 -42.42 -9.97
CA PRO A 119 -22.43 -42.79 -8.70
C PRO A 119 -23.90 -43.25 -8.82
N THR A 120 -24.53 -43.04 -9.99
CA THR A 120 -25.90 -43.44 -10.32
C THR A 120 -25.97 -44.73 -11.16
N GLY A 121 -24.84 -45.35 -11.48
CA GLY A 121 -24.75 -46.55 -12.30
C GLY A 121 -24.79 -46.31 -13.82
N ARG A 122 -24.74 -45.04 -14.27
CA ARG A 122 -24.73 -44.69 -15.70
C ARG A 122 -23.31 -44.52 -16.22
N TYR A 123 -23.04 -45.03 -17.40
CA TYR A 123 -21.78 -44.79 -18.10
C TYR A 123 -21.78 -43.39 -18.70
N VAL A 124 -20.71 -42.64 -18.44
CA VAL A 124 -20.42 -41.39 -19.14
C VAL A 124 -19.46 -41.72 -20.28
N PHE A 125 -19.77 -41.24 -21.48
CA PHE A 125 -18.96 -41.45 -22.67
C PHE A 125 -18.32 -40.14 -23.10
N TRP A 126 -17.06 -40.22 -23.50
CA TRP A 126 -16.34 -39.12 -24.12
C TRP A 126 -15.87 -39.56 -25.50
N THR A 127 -15.87 -38.62 -26.44
CA THR A 127 -15.41 -38.88 -27.81
C THR A 127 -14.18 -38.05 -28.11
N ALA A 128 -13.09 -38.70 -28.52
CA ALA A 128 -11.85 -38.06 -28.92
C ALA A 128 -11.52 -38.35 -30.39
N LEU A 129 -10.94 -37.35 -31.06
CA LEU A 129 -10.23 -37.54 -32.31
C LEU A 129 -8.76 -37.84 -32.01
N VAL A 130 -8.31 -38.99 -32.46
CA VAL A 130 -6.96 -39.51 -32.28
C VAL A 130 -6.29 -39.62 -33.64
N VAL A 131 -5.09 -39.06 -33.78
CA VAL A 131 -4.26 -39.22 -34.97
C VAL A 131 -3.15 -40.21 -34.67
N MET A 132 -3.18 -41.33 -35.39
CA MET A 132 -2.17 -42.37 -35.36
C MET A 132 -1.18 -42.15 -36.50
N VAL A 133 0.10 -42.27 -36.22
CA VAL A 133 1.16 -42.10 -37.23
C VAL A 133 2.19 -43.22 -37.17
N ARG A 134 2.87 -43.42 -38.29
CA ARG A 134 4.00 -44.33 -38.43
C ARG A 134 5.02 -43.73 -39.38
N ASP A 135 6.20 -43.42 -38.86
CA ASP A 135 7.23 -42.67 -39.60
C ASP A 135 7.99 -43.53 -40.63
N ASP A 136 8.12 -44.84 -40.38
CA ASP A 136 8.81 -45.80 -41.25
C ASP A 136 8.36 -47.24 -40.99
N ALA A 137 8.86 -48.19 -41.78
CA ALA A 137 8.48 -49.60 -41.69
C ALA A 137 8.94 -50.31 -40.40
N ALA A 138 10.03 -49.87 -39.76
CA ALA A 138 10.52 -50.43 -38.51
C ALA A 138 9.86 -49.80 -37.28
N SER A 139 9.36 -48.56 -37.41
CA SER A 139 8.69 -47.83 -36.33
C SER A 139 7.29 -48.40 -36.01
N PRO A 140 6.90 -48.46 -34.72
CA PRO A 140 5.53 -48.82 -34.32
C PRO A 140 4.55 -47.69 -34.65
N TRP A 141 3.26 -48.02 -34.67
CA TRP A 141 2.19 -47.03 -34.71
C TRP A 141 2.10 -46.31 -33.36
N ARG A 142 2.06 -44.98 -33.39
CA ARG A 142 2.00 -44.14 -32.19
C ARG A 142 0.94 -43.05 -32.30
N VAL A 143 0.41 -42.64 -31.15
CA VAL A 143 -0.54 -41.53 -31.03
C VAL A 143 0.26 -40.23 -31.12
N ARG A 144 -0.02 -39.41 -32.14
CA ARG A 144 0.61 -38.08 -32.30
C ARG A 144 -0.26 -36.97 -31.75
N LEU A 145 -1.57 -37.04 -32.01
CA LEU A 145 -2.54 -36.06 -31.55
C LEU A 145 -3.73 -36.74 -30.87
N GLU A 146 -4.24 -36.10 -29.82
CA GLU A 146 -5.50 -36.43 -29.16
C GLU A 146 -6.24 -35.13 -28.85
N SER A 147 -7.50 -35.05 -29.26
CA SER A 147 -8.34 -33.89 -28.97
C SER A 147 -9.78 -34.30 -28.71
N TRP A 148 -10.45 -33.61 -27.77
CA TRP A 148 -11.73 -34.05 -27.22
C TRP A 148 -12.89 -33.21 -27.70
N ALA A 149 -14.05 -33.85 -27.87
CA ALA A 149 -15.31 -33.15 -28.08
C ALA A 149 -15.69 -32.37 -26.81
N SER A 150 -16.15 -31.13 -26.97
CA SER A 150 -16.49 -30.23 -25.85
C SER A 150 -17.71 -30.67 -25.02
N GLY A 151 -18.49 -31.64 -25.51
CA GLY A 151 -19.71 -32.15 -24.87
C GLY A 151 -20.49 -33.15 -25.74
N PRO A 152 -21.64 -33.65 -25.25
CA PRO A 152 -22.42 -34.70 -25.92
C PRO A 152 -22.85 -34.34 -27.34
N ASP A 153 -23.35 -33.12 -27.57
CA ASP A 153 -23.81 -32.67 -28.89
C ASP A 153 -22.66 -32.63 -29.92
N SER A 154 -21.47 -32.19 -29.50
CA SER A 154 -20.28 -32.20 -30.35
C SER A 154 -19.78 -33.62 -30.62
N ALA A 155 -19.92 -34.52 -29.66
CA ALA A 155 -19.58 -35.93 -29.82
C ALA A 155 -20.53 -36.62 -30.81
N GLU A 156 -21.84 -36.40 -30.69
CA GLU A 156 -22.84 -36.96 -31.60
C GLU A 156 -22.64 -36.44 -33.03
N ARG A 157 -22.43 -35.13 -33.19
CA ARG A 157 -22.13 -34.53 -34.51
C ARG A 157 -20.85 -35.11 -35.11
N LEU A 158 -19.79 -35.29 -34.31
CA LEU A 158 -18.54 -35.89 -34.76
C LEU A 158 -18.75 -37.33 -35.24
N GLU A 159 -19.50 -38.12 -34.49
CA GLU A 159 -19.79 -39.52 -34.84
C GLU A 159 -20.63 -39.61 -36.12
N GLN A 160 -21.66 -38.78 -36.26
CA GLN A 160 -22.48 -38.71 -37.49
C GLN A 160 -21.64 -38.34 -38.73
N LEU A 161 -20.70 -37.40 -38.59
CA LEU A 161 -19.81 -36.99 -39.68
C LEU A 161 -18.87 -38.11 -40.16
N LEU A 162 -18.46 -39.00 -39.25
CA LEU A 162 -17.46 -40.03 -39.51
C LEU A 162 -18.06 -41.39 -39.87
N THR A 163 -19.29 -41.68 -39.45
CA THR A 163 -20.00 -42.93 -39.74
C THR A 163 -20.75 -42.94 -41.08
N ALA A 164 -20.75 -41.81 -41.82
CA ALA A 164 -21.45 -41.68 -43.10
C ALA A 164 -20.81 -42.48 -44.28
N GLY A 165 -19.75 -43.26 -44.04
CA GLY A 165 -19.05 -44.06 -45.06
C GLY A 165 -18.95 -45.55 -44.69
N SER A 166 -18.67 -46.43 -45.67
CA SER A 166 -18.42 -47.85 -45.41
C SER A 166 -17.08 -48.04 -44.66
N PRO A 167 -17.03 -48.84 -43.58
CA PRO A 167 -15.83 -49.02 -42.76
C PRO A 167 -14.67 -49.71 -43.49
N GLU A 168 -14.92 -50.28 -44.67
CA GLU A 168 -13.92 -50.96 -45.50
C GLU A 168 -13.31 -50.04 -46.57
N ARG A 169 -13.81 -48.82 -46.72
CA ARG A 169 -13.35 -47.89 -47.77
C ARG A 169 -12.28 -46.95 -47.25
N PHE A 170 -11.29 -46.68 -48.09
CA PHE A 170 -10.33 -45.62 -47.85
C PHE A 170 -11.03 -44.26 -47.82
N ALA A 171 -10.56 -43.38 -46.93
CA ALA A 171 -10.99 -42.00 -46.87
C ALA A 171 -10.61 -41.26 -48.17
N PRO A 172 -11.49 -40.39 -48.69
CA PRO A 172 -11.17 -39.58 -49.86
C PRO A 172 -9.99 -38.64 -49.56
N ARG A 173 -9.30 -38.20 -50.62
CA ARG A 173 -8.26 -37.18 -50.48
C ARG A 173 -8.87 -35.88 -49.95
N ALA A 174 -8.16 -35.21 -49.06
CA ALA A 174 -8.52 -33.87 -48.63
C ALA A 174 -8.59 -32.94 -49.86
N GLY A 175 -9.68 -32.19 -49.99
CA GLY A 175 -9.83 -31.20 -51.06
C GLY A 175 -8.75 -30.11 -50.98
N ALA A 176 -8.49 -29.43 -52.10
CA ALA A 176 -7.53 -28.33 -52.13
C ALA A 176 -8.02 -27.18 -51.23
N LEU A 177 -7.15 -26.73 -50.31
CA LEU A 177 -7.41 -25.56 -49.48
C LEU A 177 -7.03 -24.28 -50.25
N PRO A 178 -7.70 -23.14 -49.99
CA PRO A 178 -7.46 -21.89 -50.72
C PRO A 178 -6.13 -21.19 -50.36
N ILE A 179 -5.49 -21.60 -49.27
CA ILE A 179 -4.16 -21.12 -48.83
C ILE A 179 -3.33 -22.31 -48.34
N PRO A 180 -1.99 -22.19 -48.24
CA PRO A 180 -1.14 -23.22 -47.68
C PRO A 180 -1.61 -23.68 -46.30
N LEU A 181 -1.49 -24.99 -46.04
CA LEU A 181 -2.03 -25.65 -44.86
C LEU A 181 -1.55 -25.01 -43.55
N GLU A 182 -0.26 -24.69 -43.46
CA GLU A 182 0.34 -24.02 -42.29
C GLU A 182 -0.27 -22.63 -42.03
N GLN A 183 -0.45 -21.83 -43.08
CA GLN A 183 -1.08 -20.51 -42.95
C GLN A 183 -2.56 -20.61 -42.56
N PHE A 184 -3.23 -21.67 -43.00
CA PHE A 184 -4.61 -21.94 -42.60
C PHE A 184 -4.69 -22.31 -41.12
N VAL A 185 -3.85 -23.23 -40.65
CA VAL A 185 -3.74 -23.59 -39.23
C VAL A 185 -3.38 -22.39 -38.36
N ASP A 186 -2.49 -21.52 -38.85
CA ASP A 186 -2.09 -20.31 -38.13
C ASP A 186 -3.30 -19.41 -37.84
N ARG A 187 -4.19 -19.21 -38.83
CA ARG A 187 -5.44 -18.45 -38.67
C ARG A 187 -6.47 -19.12 -37.75
N LEU A 188 -6.44 -20.45 -37.64
CA LEU A 188 -7.36 -21.19 -36.75
C LEU A 188 -6.91 -21.21 -35.30
N SER A 189 -5.63 -20.94 -35.07
CA SER A 189 -5.05 -20.94 -33.74
C SER A 189 -5.57 -19.76 -32.92
N ARG A 190 -5.61 -19.93 -31.59
CA ARG A 190 -6.04 -18.85 -30.69
C ARG A 190 -4.87 -17.95 -30.37
N ASP A 191 -5.09 -16.64 -30.45
CA ASP A 191 -4.21 -15.68 -29.82
C ASP A 191 -4.56 -15.55 -28.34
N TYR A 192 -3.57 -15.82 -27.49
CA TYR A 192 -3.65 -15.54 -26.06
C TYR A 192 -2.82 -14.30 -25.77
N ARG A 193 -3.32 -13.41 -24.92
CA ARG A 193 -2.65 -12.13 -24.61
C ARG A 193 -1.25 -12.32 -24.02
N ASP A 194 -1.11 -13.33 -23.16
CA ASP A 194 0.10 -13.55 -22.35
C ASP A 194 1.06 -14.58 -22.95
N PHE A 195 0.71 -15.18 -24.10
CA PHE A 195 1.49 -16.25 -24.70
C PHE A 195 2.03 -15.86 -26.07
N ALA A 196 3.33 -16.09 -26.26
CA ALA A 196 3.95 -16.05 -27.57
C ALA A 196 3.61 -17.33 -28.33
N THR A 197 3.09 -17.19 -29.54
CA THR A 197 2.85 -18.36 -30.40
C THR A 197 4.17 -18.90 -30.92
N GLN A 198 4.35 -20.21 -30.88
CA GLN A 198 5.54 -20.86 -31.46
C GLN A 198 5.28 -21.25 -32.91
N PRO A 199 6.34 -21.38 -33.74
CA PRO A 199 6.23 -21.96 -35.08
C PRO A 199 5.53 -23.33 -35.02
N ILE A 200 4.58 -23.55 -35.92
CA ILE A 200 3.87 -24.83 -35.99
C ILE A 200 4.82 -25.88 -36.57
N ASP A 201 5.02 -27.00 -35.88
CA ASP A 201 5.73 -28.15 -36.45
C ASP A 201 4.83 -28.80 -37.51
N ALA A 202 5.26 -28.76 -38.77
CA ALA A 202 4.53 -29.33 -39.90
C ALA A 202 4.20 -30.83 -39.72
N ARG A 203 4.99 -31.57 -38.92
CA ARG A 203 4.72 -32.98 -38.59
C ARG A 203 3.53 -33.18 -37.66
N ASN A 204 3.01 -32.10 -37.08
CA ASN A 204 1.83 -32.10 -36.23
C ASN A 204 0.60 -31.56 -36.97
N ILE A 205 0.58 -31.55 -38.30
CA ILE A 205 -0.57 -31.11 -39.10
C ILE A 205 -1.03 -32.25 -40.00
N PHE A 206 -2.32 -32.59 -39.92
CA PHE A 206 -2.93 -33.70 -40.65
C PHE A 206 -4.23 -33.27 -41.30
N ALA A 207 -4.37 -33.56 -42.60
CA ALA A 207 -5.58 -33.25 -43.36
C ALA A 207 -6.13 -34.53 -44.02
N ILE A 208 -7.41 -34.81 -43.82
CA ILE A 208 -8.10 -35.98 -44.37
C ILE A 208 -9.45 -35.59 -44.95
N GLY A 209 -9.85 -36.18 -46.08
CA GLY A 209 -11.15 -35.91 -46.69
C GLY A 209 -12.25 -36.74 -46.02
N LEU A 210 -13.43 -36.14 -45.86
CA LEU A 210 -14.64 -36.87 -45.45
C LEU A 210 -15.49 -37.26 -46.67
N ALA A 211 -16.39 -38.23 -46.49
CA ALA A 211 -17.34 -38.64 -47.51
C ALA A 211 -18.26 -37.51 -47.99
N SER A 212 -18.47 -36.48 -47.15
CA SER A 212 -19.21 -35.26 -47.50
C SER A 212 -18.48 -34.34 -48.49
N GLY A 213 -17.18 -34.58 -48.75
CA GLY A 213 -16.32 -33.70 -49.54
C GLY A 213 -15.57 -32.63 -48.72
N SER A 214 -15.91 -32.46 -47.44
CA SER A 214 -15.24 -31.51 -46.53
C SER A 214 -13.91 -32.06 -46.01
N PRO A 215 -12.82 -31.26 -45.96
CA PRO A 215 -11.60 -31.64 -45.27
C PRO A 215 -11.74 -31.55 -43.74
N LEU A 216 -11.28 -32.57 -43.03
CA LEU A 216 -11.01 -32.57 -41.60
C LEU A 216 -9.52 -32.29 -41.38
N LEU A 217 -9.22 -31.26 -40.60
CA LEU A 217 -7.87 -30.80 -40.29
C LEU A 217 -7.59 -30.96 -38.81
N CYS A 218 -6.60 -31.76 -38.44
CA CYS A 218 -6.13 -31.94 -37.06
C CYS A 218 -4.71 -31.39 -36.91
N PHE A 219 -4.47 -30.59 -35.87
CA PHE A 219 -3.16 -30.01 -35.63
C PHE A 219 -2.82 -29.80 -34.16
N GLY A 220 -1.52 -29.76 -33.86
CA GLY A 220 -0.98 -29.34 -32.57
C GLY A 220 -0.23 -28.02 -32.66
N ARG A 221 -0.39 -27.13 -31.67
CA ARG A 221 0.35 -25.85 -31.57
C ARG A 221 0.91 -25.64 -30.17
N GLN A 222 2.14 -25.14 -30.11
CA GLN A 222 2.78 -24.71 -28.89
C GLN A 222 2.65 -23.21 -28.69
N TYR A 223 2.47 -22.85 -27.43
CA TYR A 223 2.43 -21.49 -26.92
C TYR A 223 3.40 -21.43 -25.77
N VAL A 224 4.15 -20.33 -25.64
CA VAL A 224 5.01 -20.11 -24.49
C VAL A 224 4.51 -18.87 -23.77
N GLU A 225 4.19 -19.02 -22.50
CA GLU A 225 3.87 -17.88 -21.66
C GLU A 225 5.13 -17.01 -21.54
N GLN A 226 5.04 -15.79 -22.02
CA GLN A 226 6.13 -14.82 -21.96
C GLN A 226 5.67 -13.65 -21.10
N GLU A 227 6.16 -13.62 -19.87
CA GLU A 227 5.96 -12.51 -18.96
C GLU A 227 7.16 -11.57 -19.08
N ASN A 228 6.94 -10.35 -19.55
CA ASN A 228 8.00 -9.35 -19.59
C ASN A 228 7.93 -8.51 -18.32
N ARG A 229 9.01 -8.52 -17.54
CA ARG A 229 9.14 -7.75 -16.31
C ARG A 229 10.23 -6.69 -16.46
N PRO A 230 9.89 -5.40 -16.48
CA PRO A 230 10.88 -4.35 -16.33
C PRO A 230 11.38 -4.32 -14.88
N TRP A 231 12.67 -4.12 -14.64
CA TRP A 231 13.24 -3.97 -13.28
C TRP A 231 12.74 -2.72 -12.53
N TRP A 232 12.03 -1.84 -13.22
CA TRP A 232 11.64 -0.48 -12.80
C TRP A 232 10.15 -0.17 -12.94
N ASN A 233 9.38 -1.06 -13.59
CA ASN A 233 7.94 -0.88 -13.81
C ASN A 233 7.20 -2.17 -13.42
N PRO A 234 6.31 -2.14 -12.42
CA PRO A 234 5.62 -3.33 -11.89
C PRO A 234 4.48 -3.83 -12.79
N ALA A 235 4.16 -3.15 -13.90
CA ALA A 235 3.13 -3.61 -14.82
C ALA A 235 3.62 -4.83 -15.63
N LYS A 236 2.95 -5.97 -15.44
CA LYS A 236 3.11 -7.16 -16.27
C LYS A 236 2.65 -6.84 -17.69
N SER A 237 3.52 -7.05 -18.68
CA SER A 237 3.14 -7.01 -20.10
C SER A 237 3.32 -8.39 -20.72
N GLY A 238 2.22 -8.94 -21.24
CA GLY A 238 2.21 -10.22 -21.95
C GLY A 238 2.88 -10.14 -23.33
N ALA A 239 3.12 -11.29 -23.95
CA ALA A 239 3.74 -11.41 -25.27
C ALA A 239 3.08 -10.57 -26.37
N ASN A 240 1.75 -10.42 -26.31
CA ASN A 240 0.94 -9.78 -27.34
C ASN A 240 0.26 -8.48 -26.83
N ASP A 241 0.89 -7.77 -25.89
CA ASP A 241 0.35 -6.49 -25.39
C ASP A 241 0.31 -5.44 -26.50
N VAL A 242 -0.87 -4.84 -26.69
CA VAL A 242 -1.16 -3.79 -27.69
C VAL A 242 -0.27 -2.56 -27.50
N ARG A 243 0.24 -2.33 -26.29
CA ARG A 243 1.14 -1.20 -25.97
C ARG A 243 2.61 -1.45 -26.31
N GLY A 244 2.97 -2.66 -26.74
CA GLY A 244 4.35 -3.08 -26.99
C GLY A 244 5.12 -3.42 -25.72
N ILE A 245 6.23 -4.14 -25.89
CA ILE A 245 7.13 -4.53 -24.79
C ILE A 245 8.05 -3.33 -24.47
N PRO A 246 8.10 -2.84 -23.21
CA PRO A 246 8.96 -1.71 -22.84
C PRO A 246 10.46 -1.99 -23.04
N GLU A 247 11.23 -0.99 -23.48
CA GLU A 247 12.70 -1.09 -23.53
C GLU A 247 13.28 -1.39 -22.13
N GLY A 248 14.19 -2.37 -22.05
CA GLY A 248 14.82 -2.80 -20.79
C GLY A 248 14.04 -3.85 -19.99
N ALA A 249 12.96 -4.41 -20.55
CA ALA A 249 12.33 -5.60 -19.99
C ALA A 249 13.21 -6.85 -20.18
N TYR A 250 13.29 -7.71 -19.16
CA TYR A 250 13.80 -9.06 -19.32
C TYR A 250 12.60 -9.99 -19.55
N GLY A 251 12.66 -10.79 -20.62
CA GLY A 251 11.65 -11.79 -20.90
C GLY A 251 11.83 -12.99 -19.98
N GLN A 252 10.78 -13.38 -19.27
CA GLN A 252 10.74 -14.62 -18.51
C GLN A 252 9.80 -15.59 -19.23
N LEU A 253 10.35 -16.68 -19.74
CA LEU A 253 9.56 -17.80 -20.25
C LEU A 253 9.27 -18.70 -19.06
N THR A 254 8.02 -18.69 -18.59
CA THR A 254 7.61 -19.38 -17.36
C THR A 254 6.99 -20.73 -17.63
N SER A 255 6.21 -20.86 -18.70
CA SER A 255 5.48 -22.09 -18.98
C SER A 255 5.28 -22.33 -20.49
N THR A 256 5.27 -23.60 -20.89
CA THR A 256 4.89 -24.00 -22.26
C THR A 256 3.49 -24.60 -22.21
N PHE A 257 2.58 -24.05 -23.01
CA PHE A 257 1.22 -24.54 -23.19
C PHE A 257 1.09 -25.23 -24.56
N GLN A 258 0.67 -26.49 -24.57
CA GLN A 258 0.45 -27.29 -25.77
C GLN A 258 -1.06 -27.36 -26.02
N ALA A 259 -1.51 -26.96 -27.22
CA ALA A 259 -2.88 -27.15 -27.65
C ALA A 259 -2.97 -28.12 -28.83
N GLN A 260 -4.09 -28.83 -28.92
CA GLN A 260 -4.44 -29.78 -29.97
C GLN A 260 -5.87 -29.52 -30.42
N GLN A 261 -6.12 -29.46 -31.72
CA GLN A 261 -7.44 -29.13 -32.26
C GLN A 261 -7.71 -29.90 -33.54
N CYS A 262 -8.96 -30.29 -33.76
CA CYS A 262 -9.43 -30.70 -35.07
C CYS A 262 -10.60 -29.83 -35.52
N ALA A 263 -10.57 -29.39 -36.76
CA ALA A 263 -11.57 -28.52 -37.37
C ALA A 263 -12.06 -29.10 -38.69
N LEU A 264 -13.37 -28.99 -38.92
CA LEU A 264 -13.99 -29.26 -40.21
C LEU A 264 -13.95 -27.99 -41.05
N VAL A 265 -13.46 -28.09 -42.28
CA VAL A 265 -13.45 -26.99 -43.22
C VAL A 265 -14.64 -27.12 -44.16
N ASP A 266 -15.52 -26.14 -44.19
CA ASP A 266 -16.58 -26.05 -45.18
C ASP A 266 -16.09 -25.22 -46.37
N THR A 267 -16.10 -25.84 -47.55
CA THR A 267 -15.66 -25.24 -48.81
C THR A 267 -16.82 -24.83 -49.71
N ALA A 268 -18.05 -24.72 -49.17
CA ALA A 268 -19.22 -24.33 -49.94
C ALA A 268 -19.01 -22.99 -50.70
N SER A 269 -19.49 -22.99 -51.94
CA SER A 269 -19.29 -22.03 -53.04
C SER A 269 -19.19 -20.53 -52.69
N SER A 270 -18.18 -19.87 -53.25
CA SER A 270 -17.98 -18.42 -53.41
C SER A 270 -17.78 -17.53 -52.17
N GLY A 271 -17.47 -18.11 -51.00
CA GLY A 271 -17.12 -17.38 -49.78
C GLY A 271 -15.71 -17.68 -49.26
N ALA A 272 -15.27 -16.96 -48.23
CA ALA A 272 -14.08 -17.36 -47.46
C ALA A 272 -14.39 -18.71 -46.74
N PRO A 273 -13.44 -19.67 -46.73
CA PRO A 273 -13.65 -20.98 -46.10
C PRO A 273 -14.02 -20.80 -44.63
N VAL A 274 -15.12 -21.43 -44.20
CA VAL A 274 -15.55 -21.41 -42.81
C VAL A 274 -15.06 -22.69 -42.15
N ALA A 275 -14.22 -22.55 -41.12
CA ALA A 275 -13.75 -23.68 -40.33
C ALA A 275 -14.53 -23.77 -39.01
N THR A 276 -15.06 -24.95 -38.71
CA THR A 276 -15.74 -25.25 -37.46
C THR A 276 -14.85 -26.17 -36.63
N VAL A 277 -14.35 -25.69 -35.49
CA VAL A 277 -13.55 -26.51 -34.58
C VAL A 277 -14.44 -27.55 -33.91
N LEU A 278 -14.19 -28.84 -34.16
CA LEU A 278 -14.96 -29.97 -33.66
C LEU A 278 -14.47 -30.43 -32.29
N THR A 279 -13.15 -30.50 -32.13
CA THR A 279 -12.49 -30.97 -30.91
C THR A 279 -11.37 -30.02 -30.50
N ARG A 280 -11.15 -29.91 -29.20
CA ARG A 280 -10.09 -29.09 -28.62
C ARG A 280 -9.54 -29.78 -27.39
N GLU A 281 -8.25 -29.61 -27.18
CA GLU A 281 -7.57 -30.06 -25.99
C GLU A 281 -6.35 -29.17 -25.76
N GLY A 282 -5.92 -29.01 -24.51
CA GLY A 282 -4.70 -28.27 -24.26
C GLY A 282 -4.30 -28.24 -22.79
N ALA A 283 -2.99 -28.22 -22.55
CA ALA A 283 -2.39 -28.37 -21.24
C ALA A 283 -1.05 -27.64 -21.16
N PHE A 284 -0.66 -27.24 -19.95
CA PHE A 284 0.72 -26.83 -19.68
C PHE A 284 1.63 -28.07 -19.67
N VAL A 285 2.67 -28.08 -20.51
CA VAL A 285 3.60 -29.20 -20.68
C VAL A 285 4.99 -28.95 -20.11
N SER A 286 5.28 -27.72 -19.68
CA SER A 286 6.43 -27.40 -18.85
C SER A 286 6.14 -26.17 -17.98
N HIS A 287 6.73 -26.14 -16.78
CA HIS A 287 6.77 -24.98 -15.89
C HIS A 287 8.23 -24.76 -15.47
N GLN A 288 8.87 -23.73 -16.03
CA GLN A 288 10.14 -23.20 -15.51
C GLN A 288 9.82 -22.02 -14.61
N GLU A 289 9.77 -22.23 -13.30
CA GLU A 289 10.02 -21.13 -12.37
C GLU A 289 11.48 -20.72 -12.55
N LEU A 290 11.75 -19.79 -13.46
CA LEU A 290 12.99 -19.00 -13.36
C LEU A 290 12.88 -18.26 -12.02
N PRO A 291 13.72 -18.58 -11.02
CA PRO A 291 13.66 -17.87 -9.75
C PRO A 291 13.98 -16.40 -10.05
N ALA A 292 13.03 -15.50 -9.82
CA ALA A 292 13.33 -14.08 -9.75
C ALA A 292 14.52 -13.97 -8.78
N THR A 293 15.67 -13.47 -9.23
CA THR A 293 16.83 -13.31 -8.34
C THR A 293 16.37 -12.44 -7.19
N PRO A 294 16.25 -12.98 -5.97
CA PRO A 294 15.65 -12.23 -4.88
C PRO A 294 16.50 -10.98 -4.64
N PRO A 295 15.89 -9.83 -4.29
CA PRO A 295 16.64 -8.68 -3.83
C PRO A 295 17.64 -9.11 -2.76
N PRO A 296 18.79 -8.43 -2.63
CA PRO A 296 19.82 -8.79 -1.66
C PRO A 296 19.37 -8.49 -0.22
N TRP A 297 18.38 -9.23 0.27
CA TRP A 297 17.68 -9.00 1.53
C TRP A 297 18.61 -9.04 2.73
N LEU A 298 19.58 -9.96 2.73
CA LEU A 298 20.56 -10.07 3.83
C LEU A 298 21.51 -8.88 3.87
N PRO A 299 22.19 -8.48 2.78
CA PRO A 299 22.93 -7.23 2.73
C PRO A 299 22.10 -6.01 3.14
N LEU A 300 20.86 -5.89 2.66
CA LEU A 300 19.96 -4.78 3.01
C LEU A 300 19.66 -4.75 4.51
N ALA A 301 19.36 -5.90 5.12
CA ALA A 301 19.09 -6.01 6.55
C ALA A 301 20.33 -5.64 7.39
N LEU A 302 21.51 -6.16 7.03
CA LEU A 302 22.76 -5.86 7.73
C LEU A 302 23.13 -4.37 7.64
N VAL A 303 23.00 -3.77 6.45
CA VAL A 303 23.19 -2.33 6.25
C VAL A 303 22.22 -1.56 7.12
N GLY A 304 20.94 -1.92 7.15
CA GLY A 304 19.93 -1.28 7.99
C GLY A 304 20.25 -1.31 9.48
N ILE A 305 20.68 -2.46 10.00
CA ILE A 305 21.08 -2.63 11.41
C ILE A 305 22.29 -1.75 11.73
N LEU A 306 23.35 -1.83 10.93
CA LEU A 306 24.58 -1.07 11.17
C LEU A 306 24.35 0.43 11.06
N LEU A 307 23.55 0.85 10.07
CA LEU A 307 23.18 2.24 9.82
C LEU A 307 22.38 2.80 11.01
N THR A 308 21.30 2.14 11.42
CA THR A 308 20.44 2.65 12.51
C THR A 308 21.19 2.73 13.85
N LEU A 309 22.01 1.73 14.19
CA LEU A 309 22.87 1.75 15.37
C LEU A 309 23.93 2.87 15.29
N GLY A 310 24.60 3.00 14.14
CA GLY A 310 25.61 4.04 13.92
C GLY A 310 25.05 5.45 14.01
N LEU A 311 23.87 5.68 13.42
CA LEU A 311 23.16 6.96 13.50
C LEU A 311 22.73 7.29 14.94
N THR A 312 22.17 6.32 15.66
CA THR A 312 21.80 6.47 17.08
C THR A 312 23.01 6.88 17.92
N ALA A 313 24.14 6.18 17.76
CA ALA A 313 25.38 6.51 18.46
C ALA A 313 25.91 7.90 18.10
N ALA A 314 25.83 8.32 16.83
CA ALA A 314 26.24 9.64 16.38
C ALA A 314 25.40 10.76 17.03
N VAL A 315 24.08 10.56 17.11
CA VAL A 315 23.12 11.51 17.70
C VAL A 315 23.32 11.62 19.21
N TRP A 316 23.56 10.51 19.90
CA TRP A 316 23.86 10.48 21.34
C TRP A 316 25.17 11.19 21.70
N ARG A 317 26.17 11.20 20.81
CA ARG A 317 27.45 11.90 21.02
C ARG A 317 27.36 13.43 20.96
N LEU A 318 26.27 13.98 20.43
CA LEU A 318 26.08 15.44 20.41
C LEU A 318 26.03 16.00 21.84
N ARG A 319 26.32 17.28 22.03
CA ARG A 319 26.18 17.95 23.33
C ARG A 319 25.39 19.24 23.14
N PRO A 320 24.51 19.59 24.10
CA PRO A 320 23.81 20.86 24.05
C PRO A 320 24.83 22.00 24.13
N LEU A 321 24.55 23.10 23.44
CA LEU A 321 25.32 24.32 23.63
C LEU A 321 24.93 24.93 24.98
N ALA A 322 25.89 25.55 25.67
CA ALA A 322 25.58 26.33 26.86
C ALA A 322 24.56 27.41 26.48
N SER A 323 23.49 27.54 27.28
CA SER A 323 22.48 28.56 27.06
C SER A 323 23.14 29.94 26.96
N PRO A 324 22.74 30.80 26.01
CA PRO A 324 23.29 32.14 25.91
C PRO A 324 23.07 32.87 27.24
N THR A 325 24.14 33.44 27.79
CA THR A 325 24.15 34.17 29.07
C THR A 325 23.51 35.56 28.97
N GLN A 326 23.22 36.04 27.74
CA GLN A 326 22.51 37.30 27.52
C GLN A 326 21.07 37.04 27.07
N PRO A 327 20.08 37.71 27.69
CA PRO A 327 18.71 37.69 27.19
C PRO A 327 18.70 38.29 25.77
N LEU A 328 18.22 37.50 24.81
CA LEU A 328 18.02 37.96 23.44
C LEU A 328 17.04 39.15 23.45
N GLU A 329 17.32 40.18 22.64
CA GLU A 329 16.36 41.28 22.46
C GLU A 329 15.01 40.71 22.00
N PRO A 330 13.91 41.10 22.65
CA PRO A 330 12.59 40.58 22.31
C PRO A 330 12.18 41.02 20.90
N GLU A 331 11.72 40.07 20.09
CA GLU A 331 11.12 40.39 18.81
C GLU A 331 9.75 41.02 19.04
N VAL A 332 9.53 42.22 18.50
CA VAL A 332 8.25 42.92 18.58
C VAL A 332 7.40 42.53 17.37
N VAL A 333 6.23 41.95 17.61
CA VAL A 333 5.27 41.58 16.57
C VAL A 333 3.95 42.29 16.81
N SER A 334 3.39 42.92 15.77
CA SER A 334 2.08 43.55 15.87
C SER A 334 0.95 42.53 15.83
N LEU A 335 -0.14 42.79 16.56
CA LEU A 335 -1.32 41.93 16.60
C LEU A 335 -1.88 41.63 15.21
N ALA A 336 -1.98 42.64 14.34
CA ALA A 336 -2.49 42.46 12.97
C ALA A 336 -1.60 41.55 12.10
N ALA A 337 -0.28 41.53 12.34
CA ALA A 337 0.63 40.60 11.67
C ALA A 337 0.44 39.17 12.20
N LEU A 338 0.34 39.02 13.52
CA LEU A 338 0.11 37.74 14.18
C LEU A 338 -1.24 37.12 13.77
N GLU A 339 -2.30 37.92 13.70
CA GLU A 339 -3.62 37.47 13.23
C GLU A 339 -3.58 36.96 11.79
N ARG A 340 -2.97 37.71 10.87
CA ARG A 340 -2.84 37.28 9.47
C ARG A 340 -2.09 35.95 9.36
N GLN A 341 -0.98 35.80 10.06
CA GLN A 341 -0.20 34.56 10.05
C GLN A 341 -0.99 33.38 10.65
N THR A 342 -1.67 33.59 11.77
CA THR A 342 -2.44 32.53 12.44
C THR A 342 -3.65 32.08 11.63
N VAL A 343 -4.37 33.00 10.99
CA VAL A 343 -5.51 32.64 10.12
C VAL A 343 -5.04 31.92 8.86
N LEU A 344 -3.97 32.40 8.21
CA LEU A 344 -3.39 31.72 7.05
C LEU A 344 -2.92 30.30 7.40
N ALA A 345 -2.20 30.12 8.50
CA ALA A 345 -1.75 28.81 8.97
C ALA A 345 -2.92 27.89 9.31
N ALA A 346 -4.01 28.42 9.88
CA ALA A 346 -5.22 27.66 10.18
C ALA A 346 -5.97 27.23 8.90
N ALA A 347 -6.07 28.12 7.91
CA ALA A 347 -6.70 27.84 6.62
C ALA A 347 -5.95 26.73 5.85
N LEU A 348 -4.61 26.83 5.79
CA LEU A 348 -3.78 25.82 5.12
C LEU A 348 -3.82 24.47 5.83
N ARG A 349 -3.94 24.44 7.16
CA ARG A 349 -4.18 23.21 7.92
C ARG A 349 -5.50 22.56 7.56
N ALA A 350 -6.57 23.35 7.53
CA ALA A 350 -7.89 22.86 7.17
C ALA A 350 -7.89 22.27 5.75
N LEU A 351 -7.22 22.94 4.81
CA LEU A 351 -7.04 22.45 3.44
C LEU A 351 -6.25 21.13 3.38
N MET A 352 -5.13 21.04 4.09
CA MET A 352 -4.32 19.82 4.16
C MET A 352 -5.11 18.64 4.73
N VAL A 353 -5.84 18.84 5.84
CA VAL A 353 -6.68 17.80 6.43
C VAL A 353 -7.78 17.36 5.47
N ALA A 354 -8.41 18.31 4.75
CA ALA A 354 -9.42 17.98 3.75
C ALA A 354 -8.85 17.08 2.64
N PHE A 355 -7.65 17.37 2.13
CA PHE A 355 -7.01 16.51 1.13
C PHE A 355 -6.66 15.11 1.65
N ILE A 356 -6.22 15.00 2.90
CA ILE A 356 -5.97 13.68 3.50
C ILE A 356 -7.26 12.87 3.63
N VAL A 357 -8.35 13.52 4.05
CA VAL A 357 -9.66 12.85 4.16
C VAL A 357 -10.14 12.42 2.77
N ILE A 358 -9.98 13.27 1.75
CA ILE A 358 -10.34 12.93 0.36
C ILE A 358 -9.56 11.70 -0.12
N GLU A 359 -8.24 11.64 0.10
CA GLU A 359 -7.47 10.45 -0.28
C GLU A 359 -7.85 9.21 0.52
N ALA A 360 -8.06 9.35 1.84
CA ALA A 360 -8.50 8.24 2.68
C ALA A 360 -9.85 7.69 2.21
N GLU A 361 -10.83 8.56 1.93
CA GLU A 361 -12.13 8.18 1.40
C GLU A 361 -12.01 7.54 0.01
N ARG A 362 -11.20 8.10 -0.89
CA ARG A 362 -10.97 7.53 -2.22
C ARG A 362 -10.41 6.09 -2.15
N TRP A 363 -9.56 5.81 -1.15
CA TRP A 363 -9.07 4.46 -0.87
C TRP A 363 -10.10 3.54 -0.22
N LEU A 364 -10.93 4.09 0.67
CA LEU A 364 -11.92 3.37 1.47
C LEU A 364 -13.20 3.05 0.69
N ILE A 365 -13.73 3.95 -0.13
CA ILE A 365 -14.99 3.79 -0.87
C ILE A 365 -15.07 2.45 -1.63
N PRO A 366 -14.06 2.04 -2.43
CA PRO A 366 -14.14 0.78 -3.17
C PRO A 366 -13.98 -0.49 -2.30
N ARG A 367 -13.45 -0.37 -1.07
CA ARG A 367 -13.13 -1.53 -0.20
C ARG A 367 -14.07 -1.67 1.00
N ALA A 368 -14.53 -0.55 1.55
CA ALA A 368 -15.28 -0.45 2.80
C ALA A 368 -16.14 0.84 2.80
N PRO A 369 -17.22 0.89 1.99
CA PRO A 369 -18.01 2.12 1.79
C PRO A 369 -18.70 2.63 3.07
N PHE A 370 -19.09 1.74 3.99
CA PHE A 370 -19.66 2.12 5.28
C PHE A 370 -18.63 2.81 6.20
N LEU A 371 -17.37 2.37 6.14
CA LEU A 371 -16.29 3.00 6.91
C LEU A 371 -15.97 4.39 6.33
N ALA A 372 -15.96 4.51 4.99
CA ALA A 372 -15.83 5.81 4.32
C ALA A 372 -16.94 6.79 4.74
N ALA A 373 -18.21 6.35 4.73
CA ALA A 373 -19.32 7.17 5.16
C ALA A 373 -19.22 7.57 6.64
N THR A 374 -18.77 6.67 7.50
CA THR A 374 -18.55 6.95 8.93
C THR A 374 -17.44 7.99 9.12
N LEU A 375 -16.33 7.88 8.38
CA LEU A 375 -15.25 8.87 8.39
C LEU A 375 -15.75 10.25 7.95
N ALA A 376 -16.52 10.32 6.86
CA ALA A 376 -17.12 11.55 6.36
C ALA A 376 -18.02 12.23 7.41
N VAL A 377 -18.92 11.44 8.03
CA VAL A 377 -19.82 11.92 9.09
C VAL A 377 -19.03 12.37 10.33
N MET A 378 -18.00 11.62 10.72
CA MET A 378 -17.17 11.98 11.87
C MET A 378 -16.41 13.28 11.62
N VAL A 379 -15.85 13.48 10.43
CA VAL A 379 -15.15 14.72 10.03
C VAL A 379 -16.15 15.89 10.02
N LEU A 380 -17.29 15.75 9.35
CA LEU A 380 -18.34 16.76 9.32
C LEU A 380 -18.85 17.10 10.72
N PHE A 381 -19.04 16.11 11.59
CA PHE A 381 -19.46 16.32 12.96
C PHE A 381 -18.36 16.96 13.81
N GLN A 382 -17.09 16.60 13.65
CA GLN A 382 -15.96 17.15 14.41
C GLN A 382 -15.72 18.64 14.09
N PHE A 383 -15.92 19.04 12.84
CA PHE A 383 -15.62 20.40 12.35
C PHE A 383 -16.86 21.28 12.20
N GLY A 384 -18.01 20.72 11.80
CA GLY A 384 -19.22 21.46 11.45
C GLY A 384 -19.81 22.26 12.61
N TRP A 385 -19.93 21.67 13.80
CA TRP A 385 -20.45 22.39 14.98
C TRP A 385 -19.55 23.57 15.39
N ARG A 386 -18.24 23.51 15.11
CA ARG A 386 -17.29 24.59 15.43
C ARG A 386 -17.45 25.81 14.50
N LEU A 387 -18.17 25.66 13.39
CA LEU A 387 -18.52 26.75 12.49
C LEU A 387 -19.75 27.54 12.97
N LEU A 388 -20.50 27.07 13.97
CA LEU A 388 -21.64 27.78 14.52
C LEU A 388 -21.19 28.94 15.46
N PRO A 389 -21.67 30.18 15.28
CA PRO A 389 -21.21 31.37 16.03
C PRO A 389 -21.20 31.22 17.56
N HIS A 390 -22.21 30.55 18.11
CA HIS A 390 -22.38 30.36 19.55
C HIS A 390 -21.23 29.56 20.17
N TRP A 391 -20.69 28.57 19.45
CA TRP A 391 -19.65 27.67 19.97
C TRP A 391 -18.24 28.27 19.89
N ARG A 392 -18.03 29.23 18.98
CA ARG A 392 -16.76 29.95 18.77
C ARG A 392 -16.65 31.25 19.57
N THR A 393 -17.70 31.66 20.27
CA THR A 393 -17.67 32.78 21.21
C THR A 393 -17.15 32.30 22.57
N LEU A 394 -15.96 32.73 22.95
CA LEU A 394 -15.37 32.44 24.25
C LEU A 394 -15.78 33.55 25.23
N LYS A 395 -16.73 33.26 26.11
CA LYS A 395 -17.13 34.16 27.20
C LYS A 395 -16.65 33.61 28.53
N CYS A 396 -15.88 34.41 29.26
CA CYS A 396 -15.47 34.14 30.63
C CYS A 396 -15.86 35.34 31.50
N SER A 397 -16.41 35.09 32.69
CA SER A 397 -16.71 36.12 33.66
C SER A 397 -16.22 35.66 35.03
N ALA A 398 -15.45 36.51 35.69
CA ALA A 398 -14.96 36.29 37.04
C ALA A 398 -15.22 37.54 37.88
N ARG A 399 -15.37 37.36 39.18
CA ARG A 399 -15.64 38.45 40.13
C ARG A 399 -14.75 38.31 41.35
N ILE A 400 -14.23 39.44 41.84
CA ILE A 400 -13.41 39.49 43.04
C ILE A 400 -13.76 40.71 43.88
N LEU A 401 -13.65 40.58 45.19
CA LEU A 401 -13.82 41.70 46.12
C LEU A 401 -12.49 42.40 46.32
N VAL A 402 -12.46 43.70 46.03
CA VAL A 402 -11.32 44.58 46.32
C VAL A 402 -11.68 45.44 47.52
N ARG A 403 -10.92 45.34 48.61
CA ARG A 403 -11.16 46.07 49.87
C ARG A 403 -10.71 47.54 49.79
N ARG A 404 -11.22 48.27 48.79
CA ARG A 404 -10.97 49.70 48.54
C ARG A 404 -12.26 50.40 48.07
N PRO A 405 -12.40 51.72 48.28
CA PRO A 405 -13.54 52.50 47.82
C PRO A 405 -13.71 52.46 46.30
N LEU A 406 -14.97 52.54 45.83
CA LEU A 406 -15.33 52.47 44.41
C LEU A 406 -14.53 53.45 43.53
N ALA A 407 -14.43 54.71 43.95
CA ALA A 407 -13.73 55.75 43.20
C ALA A 407 -12.23 55.45 43.00
N GLU A 408 -11.58 54.87 44.02
CA GLU A 408 -10.16 54.50 43.96
C GLU A 408 -9.93 53.34 43.00
N VAL A 409 -10.78 52.31 43.06
CA VAL A 409 -10.71 51.13 42.20
C VAL A 409 -10.98 51.51 40.73
N VAL A 410 -12.00 52.34 40.48
CA VAL A 410 -12.36 52.80 39.14
C VAL A 410 -11.26 53.68 38.54
N ALA A 411 -10.69 54.61 39.32
CA ALA A 411 -9.57 55.42 38.86
C ALA A 411 -8.32 54.59 38.56
N PHE A 412 -8.04 53.57 39.39
CA PHE A 412 -6.89 52.68 39.18
C PHE A 412 -7.04 51.81 37.92
N VAL A 413 -8.19 51.17 37.73
CA VAL A 413 -8.45 50.30 36.56
C VAL A 413 -8.71 51.12 35.28
N GLY A 414 -9.31 52.30 35.39
CA GLY A 414 -9.62 53.19 34.27
C GLY A 414 -8.40 53.85 33.63
N ASP A 415 -7.24 53.84 34.29
CA ASP A 415 -5.96 54.24 33.70
C ASP A 415 -5.15 53.00 33.31
N MET A 416 -5.16 52.68 32.02
CA MET A 416 -4.48 51.49 31.47
C MET A 416 -2.96 51.51 31.69
N ARG A 417 -2.36 52.67 32.01
CA ARG A 417 -0.93 52.74 32.41
C ARG A 417 -0.64 51.98 33.70
N ASN A 418 -1.68 51.66 34.48
CA ASN A 418 -1.57 50.82 35.65
C ASN A 418 -1.59 49.31 35.33
N GLU A 419 -1.97 48.86 34.12
CA GLU A 419 -2.00 47.43 33.78
C GLU A 419 -0.70 46.68 34.10
N PRO A 420 0.50 47.18 33.79
CA PRO A 420 1.75 46.50 34.14
C PRO A 420 1.96 46.30 35.65
N LYS A 421 1.30 47.10 36.50
CA LYS A 421 1.39 46.98 37.96
C LYS A 421 0.65 45.75 38.50
N TRP A 422 -0.40 45.29 37.79
CA TRP A 422 -1.26 44.20 38.25
C TRP A 422 -1.35 43.01 37.29
N GLN A 423 -0.82 43.15 36.06
CA GLN A 423 -0.68 42.10 35.06
C GLN A 423 0.81 41.88 34.74
N PRO A 424 1.47 40.86 35.33
CA PRO A 424 2.91 40.63 35.18
C PRO A 424 3.38 40.37 33.73
N VAL A 425 2.45 40.01 32.84
CA VAL A 425 2.71 39.77 31.42
C VAL A 425 2.82 41.05 30.59
N MET A 426 2.35 42.19 31.11
CA MET A 426 2.39 43.47 30.42
C MET A 426 3.74 44.15 30.64
N VAL A 427 4.39 44.57 29.54
CA VAL A 427 5.71 45.22 29.57
C VAL A 427 5.55 46.74 29.71
N ALA A 428 4.75 47.35 28.85
CA ALA A 428 4.47 48.79 28.87
C ALA A 428 3.11 49.10 28.23
N VAL A 429 2.49 50.20 28.67
CA VAL A 429 1.26 50.74 28.10
C VAL A 429 1.41 52.25 27.92
N GLU A 430 1.28 52.70 26.67
CA GLU A 430 1.48 54.10 26.28
C GLU A 430 0.16 54.69 25.73
N PRO A 431 -0.23 55.91 26.14
CA PRO A 431 -1.41 56.56 25.59
C PRO A 431 -1.14 57.01 24.14
N LEU A 432 -2.12 56.79 23.26
CA LEU A 432 -2.09 57.26 21.88
C LEU A 432 -2.92 58.56 21.74
N PRO A 433 -2.65 59.39 20.71
CA PRO A 433 -3.44 60.58 20.42
C PRO A 433 -4.94 60.25 20.30
N ALA A 434 -5.78 61.12 20.84
CA ALA A 434 -7.23 60.96 20.87
C ALA A 434 -7.86 61.12 19.47
N ASP A 435 -8.84 60.28 19.15
CA ASP A 435 -9.47 60.20 17.82
C ASP A 435 -10.60 61.22 17.62
N GLY A 436 -10.54 62.37 18.30
CA GLY A 436 -11.56 63.43 18.24
C GLY A 436 -12.85 63.17 19.01
N SER A 437 -12.99 62.02 19.70
CA SER A 437 -14.11 61.74 20.63
C SER A 437 -13.66 61.86 22.10
N PRO A 438 -14.25 62.75 22.90
CA PRO A 438 -13.83 63.00 24.29
C PRO A 438 -14.11 61.81 25.25
N SER A 439 -14.89 60.81 24.84
CA SER A 439 -15.28 59.66 25.65
C SER A 439 -14.50 58.36 25.34
N SER A 440 -13.57 58.40 24.39
CA SER A 440 -12.78 57.23 23.99
C SER A 440 -11.28 57.52 24.07
N ARG A 441 -10.57 56.69 24.84
CA ARG A 441 -9.11 56.76 24.99
C ARG A 441 -8.49 55.60 24.23
N ARG A 442 -7.30 55.81 23.64
CA ARG A 442 -6.54 54.75 23.00
C ARG A 442 -5.21 54.53 23.67
N TYR A 443 -4.79 53.27 23.72
CA TYR A 443 -3.51 52.89 24.26
C TYR A 443 -2.81 51.91 23.33
N ARG A 444 -1.49 52.06 23.22
CA ARG A 444 -0.59 51.06 22.68
C ARG A 444 -0.07 50.23 23.84
N SER A 445 -0.34 48.94 23.81
CA SER A 445 0.06 48.00 24.84
C SER A 445 1.10 47.03 24.29
N THR A 446 2.10 46.73 25.09
CA THR A 446 3.13 45.74 24.81
C THR A 446 3.06 44.63 25.85
N GLN A 447 2.88 43.40 25.40
CA GLN A 447 2.69 42.24 26.26
C GLN A 447 3.71 41.15 25.91
N ARG A 448 4.32 40.55 26.92
CA ARG A 448 5.21 39.41 26.75
C ARG A 448 4.39 38.15 26.48
N VAL A 449 4.69 37.44 25.39
CA VAL A 449 3.97 36.22 24.95
C VAL A 449 4.91 35.02 24.96
N GLY A 450 5.65 34.86 26.06
CA GLY A 450 6.69 33.83 26.24
C GLY A 450 8.10 34.43 26.37
N ASP A 451 9.12 33.58 26.29
CA ASP A 451 10.51 34.04 26.29
C ASP A 451 10.81 34.65 24.92
N GLY A 452 11.26 35.92 24.86
CA GLY A 452 11.76 36.52 23.62
C GLY A 452 10.73 37.08 22.62
N LEU A 453 9.42 37.06 22.90
CA LEU A 453 8.38 37.70 22.06
C LEU A 453 7.60 38.76 22.83
N VAL A 454 7.47 39.94 22.23
CA VAL A 454 6.61 41.01 22.70
C VAL A 454 5.55 41.28 21.65
N LEU A 455 4.28 41.09 22.04
CA LEU A 455 3.13 41.44 21.23
C LEU A 455 2.78 42.90 21.45
N GLU A 456 2.74 43.66 20.36
CA GLU A 456 2.24 45.02 20.36
C GLU A 456 0.80 45.07 19.82
N TYR A 457 -0.10 45.70 20.57
CA TYR A 457 -1.49 45.87 20.16
C TYR A 457 -2.06 47.21 20.59
N GLU A 458 -3.07 47.66 19.87
CA GLU A 458 -3.82 48.87 20.21
C GLU A 458 -5.16 48.50 20.85
N SER A 459 -5.51 49.20 21.92
CA SER A 459 -6.80 49.06 22.59
C SER A 459 -7.54 50.39 22.62
N ARG A 460 -8.85 50.32 22.40
CA ARG A 460 -9.79 51.43 22.57
C ARG A 460 -10.56 51.23 23.86
N VAL A 461 -10.42 52.18 24.77
CA VAL A 461 -11.08 52.16 26.07
C VAL A 461 -12.22 53.17 26.10
N THR A 462 -13.36 52.72 26.56
CA THR A 462 -14.56 53.52 26.78
C THR A 462 -15.06 53.32 28.20
N GLU A 463 -15.53 54.40 28.80
CA GLU A 463 -16.09 54.40 30.15
C GLU A 463 -17.54 54.83 30.07
N THR A 464 -18.44 54.02 30.61
CA THR A 464 -19.90 54.19 30.51
C THR A 464 -20.55 53.84 31.84
N GLY A 465 -21.79 54.29 32.05
CA GLY A 465 -22.54 53.98 33.28
C GLY A 465 -22.24 54.94 34.42
N GLY A 466 -23.25 55.72 34.84
CA GLY A 466 -23.11 56.75 35.89
C GLY A 466 -22.83 56.17 37.28
N GLN A 467 -23.85 55.65 37.97
CA GLN A 467 -23.70 55.12 39.35
C GLN A 467 -23.03 53.74 39.40
N GLN A 468 -23.05 52.98 38.30
CA GLN A 468 -22.31 51.72 38.14
C GLN A 468 -21.37 51.89 36.94
N PRO A 469 -20.12 52.32 37.19
CA PRO A 469 -19.18 52.51 36.10
C PRO A 469 -18.84 51.16 35.47
N VAL A 470 -18.75 51.20 34.15
CA VAL A 470 -18.36 50.08 33.29
C VAL A 470 -17.26 50.59 32.38
N ILE A 471 -16.09 49.98 32.53
CA ILE A 471 -14.95 50.23 31.65
C ILE A 471 -14.90 49.09 30.65
N SER A 472 -14.86 49.40 29.36
CA SER A 472 -14.65 48.40 28.31
C SER A 472 -13.41 48.72 27.50
N ALA A 473 -12.60 47.70 27.23
CA ALA A 473 -11.45 47.76 26.33
C ALA A 473 -11.69 46.84 25.13
N ASP A 474 -11.72 47.43 23.94
CA ASP A 474 -11.85 46.76 22.65
C ASP A 474 -10.49 46.74 21.94
N LEU A 475 -10.07 45.57 21.44
CA LEU A 475 -8.85 45.48 20.63
C LEU A 475 -9.07 46.06 19.23
N VAL A 476 -8.17 46.94 18.79
CA VAL A 476 -8.23 47.60 17.48
C VAL A 476 -7.47 46.77 16.44
N GLY A 477 -8.01 46.69 15.22
CA GLY A 477 -7.36 45.98 14.11
C GLY A 477 -7.57 44.46 14.11
N LYS A 478 -8.39 43.93 15.01
CA LYS A 478 -8.74 42.52 15.09
C LYS A 478 -9.81 42.13 14.06
N TRP A 479 -9.67 40.99 13.39
CA TRP A 479 -10.67 40.52 12.40
C TRP A 479 -11.99 40.06 13.05
N PHE A 480 -11.92 39.63 14.31
CA PHE A 480 -13.07 39.18 15.08
C PHE A 480 -13.13 39.95 16.41
N PRO A 481 -14.34 40.27 16.92
CA PRO A 481 -14.49 41.04 18.14
C PRO A 481 -13.77 40.44 19.34
N ASP A 482 -13.09 41.29 20.12
CA ASP A 482 -12.51 40.94 21.40
C ASP A 482 -12.62 42.10 22.37
N ARG A 483 -13.38 41.86 23.45
CA ARG A 483 -13.77 42.87 24.43
C ARG A 483 -13.51 42.36 25.83
N ALA A 484 -12.82 43.17 26.62
CA ALA A 484 -12.78 43.05 28.06
C ALA A 484 -13.69 44.12 28.69
N GLU A 485 -14.49 43.73 29.66
CA GLU A 485 -15.44 44.62 30.34
C GLU A 485 -15.31 44.45 31.86
N TRP A 486 -14.97 45.54 32.54
CA TRP A 486 -14.92 45.62 33.99
C TRP A 486 -16.16 46.36 34.48
N ARG A 487 -16.94 45.70 35.33
CA ARG A 487 -18.08 46.28 36.04
C ARG A 487 -17.74 46.45 37.51
N PHE A 488 -18.04 47.61 38.06
CA PHE A 488 -17.73 47.94 39.45
C PHE A 488 -19.01 48.18 40.23
N ASN A 489 -19.18 47.44 41.33
CA ASN A 489 -20.30 47.60 42.23
C ASN A 489 -19.78 47.90 43.63
N ALA A 490 -20.23 48.99 44.24
CA ALA A 490 -19.94 49.28 45.64
C ALA A 490 -20.68 48.28 46.55
N VAL A 491 -19.97 47.72 47.52
CA VAL A 491 -20.51 46.82 48.56
C VAL A 491 -19.99 47.26 49.93
N ALA A 492 -20.62 46.82 51.03
CA ALA A 492 -20.25 47.26 52.38
C ALA A 492 -18.76 47.04 52.72
N GLU A 493 -18.16 45.97 52.18
CA GLU A 493 -16.77 45.58 52.44
C GLU A 493 -15.74 46.17 51.44
N GLY A 494 -16.18 46.97 50.45
CA GLY A 494 -15.32 47.55 49.42
C GLY A 494 -15.98 47.61 48.04
N THR A 495 -15.28 47.15 47.01
CA THR A 495 -15.75 47.18 45.62
C THR A 495 -15.72 45.78 45.03
N LEU A 496 -16.87 45.30 44.56
CA LEU A 496 -16.96 44.06 43.79
C LEU A 496 -16.64 44.36 42.32
N VAL A 497 -15.52 43.84 41.84
CA VAL A 497 -15.08 43.99 40.45
C VAL A 497 -15.44 42.73 39.69
N THR A 498 -16.20 42.88 38.61
CA THR A 498 -16.55 41.78 37.69
C THR A 498 -15.85 42.01 36.36
N LEU A 499 -14.91 41.14 36.00
CA LEU A 499 -14.25 41.13 34.69
C LEU A 499 -14.92 40.10 33.79
N THR A 500 -15.49 40.58 32.69
CA THR A 500 -16.03 39.74 31.61
C THR A 500 -15.19 39.90 30.37
N ARG A 501 -14.59 38.81 29.90
CA ARG A 501 -13.89 38.73 28.62
C ARG A 501 -14.76 38.01 27.61
N ARG A 502 -14.96 38.63 26.46
CA ARG A 502 -15.66 38.04 25.33
C ARG A 502 -14.78 38.15 24.10
N SER A 503 -14.32 37.00 23.61
CA SER A 503 -13.50 36.91 22.41
C SER A 503 -14.19 35.99 21.40
N GLU A 504 -14.34 36.45 20.16
CA GLU A 504 -14.87 35.62 19.07
C GLU A 504 -13.70 35.00 18.30
N LEU A 505 -13.68 33.67 18.22
CA LEU A 505 -12.73 32.94 17.39
C LEU A 505 -13.20 32.98 15.93
N GLY A 506 -12.30 33.35 15.02
CA GLY A 506 -12.53 33.17 13.60
C GLY A 506 -12.78 31.70 13.24
N PRO A 507 -13.56 31.42 12.17
CA PRO A 507 -13.98 30.06 11.82
C PRO A 507 -12.78 29.15 11.56
N MET A 508 -11.79 29.62 10.79
CA MET A 508 -10.56 28.86 10.51
C MET A 508 -9.78 28.55 11.80
N ARG A 509 -9.68 29.52 12.71
CA ARG A 509 -9.01 29.30 13.99
C ARG A 509 -9.76 28.28 14.83
N ALA A 510 -11.09 28.38 14.93
CA ALA A 510 -11.93 27.46 15.70
C ALA A 510 -11.83 26.00 15.24
N ILE A 511 -11.83 25.73 13.93
CA ILE A 511 -11.66 24.36 13.40
C ILE A 511 -10.24 23.84 13.55
N SER A 512 -9.22 24.72 13.53
CA SER A 512 -7.80 24.33 13.62
C SER A 512 -7.30 24.02 15.04
N LEU A 513 -8.09 24.37 16.07
CA LEU A 513 -7.73 24.12 17.46
C LEU A 513 -7.89 22.63 17.82
N ALA A 514 -7.02 22.10 18.68
CA ALA A 514 -7.20 20.74 19.21
C ALA A 514 -8.49 20.65 20.05
N SER A 515 -8.65 21.57 21.01
CA SER A 515 -9.81 21.65 21.89
C SER A 515 -10.21 23.09 22.20
N LEU A 516 -11.50 23.38 22.00
CA LEU A 516 -12.12 24.64 22.41
C LEU A 516 -12.23 24.74 23.94
N ASP A 517 -12.43 23.61 24.63
CA ASP A 517 -12.57 23.59 26.09
C ASP A 517 -11.25 23.88 26.80
N LYS A 518 -10.13 23.36 26.28
CA LYS A 518 -8.79 23.71 26.77
C LYS A 518 -8.55 25.23 26.64
N HIS A 519 -8.94 25.82 25.52
CA HIS A 519 -8.87 27.28 25.34
C HIS A 519 -9.77 28.05 26.31
N ARG A 520 -11.00 27.56 26.58
CA ARG A 520 -11.88 28.15 27.60
C ARG A 520 -11.26 28.07 28.99
N GLN A 521 -10.64 26.96 29.35
CA GLN A 521 -9.98 26.76 30.64
C GLN A 521 -8.79 27.71 30.82
N VAL A 522 -7.95 27.83 29.79
CA VAL A 522 -6.83 28.78 29.78
C VAL A 522 -7.34 30.22 29.95
N ASN A 523 -8.36 30.63 29.19
CA ASN A 523 -8.97 31.95 29.33
C ASN A 523 -9.53 32.21 30.74
N ARG A 524 -10.14 31.20 31.38
CA ARG A 524 -10.62 31.30 32.77
C ARG A 524 -9.47 31.52 33.74
N ALA A 525 -8.39 30.75 33.62
CA ALA A 525 -7.22 30.87 34.47
C ALA A 525 -6.58 32.25 34.35
N PHE A 526 -6.36 32.74 33.12
CA PHE A 526 -5.86 34.10 32.88
C PHE A 526 -6.77 35.18 33.48
N THR A 527 -8.09 35.08 33.27
CA THR A 527 -9.06 36.06 33.79
C THR A 527 -9.02 36.12 35.33
N MET A 528 -8.90 34.97 35.99
CA MET A 528 -8.80 34.90 37.45
C MET A 528 -7.44 35.38 37.95
N GLY A 529 -6.36 35.04 37.26
CA GLY A 529 -5.00 35.51 37.56
C GLY A 529 -4.90 37.03 37.52
N ASP A 530 -5.47 37.66 36.50
CA ASP A 530 -5.51 39.13 36.37
C ASP A 530 -6.29 39.79 37.52
N LEU A 531 -7.45 39.23 37.91
CA LEU A 531 -8.20 39.74 39.08
C LEU A 531 -7.44 39.57 40.40
N ASN A 532 -6.73 38.45 40.58
CA ASN A 532 -5.88 38.23 41.75
C ASN A 532 -4.71 39.22 41.77
N GLY A 533 -4.10 39.48 40.61
CA GLY A 533 -3.05 40.48 40.45
C GLY A 533 -3.53 41.89 40.78
N LEU A 534 -4.77 42.24 40.42
CA LEU A 534 -5.41 43.51 40.77
C LEU A 534 -5.54 43.66 42.30
N VAL A 535 -6.01 42.64 43.00
CA VAL A 535 -6.14 42.67 44.46
C VAL A 535 -4.77 42.87 45.12
N LYS A 536 -3.74 42.14 44.67
CA LYS A 536 -2.36 42.28 45.19
C LYS A 536 -1.80 43.68 44.96
N ALA A 537 -1.90 44.19 43.73
CA ALA A 537 -1.39 45.52 43.41
C ALA A 537 -2.07 46.62 44.25
N MET A 538 -3.37 46.47 44.53
CA MET A 538 -4.12 47.43 45.36
C MET A 538 -3.94 47.23 46.87
N SER A 539 -3.41 46.07 47.32
CA SER A 539 -2.93 45.87 48.69
C SER A 539 -1.48 46.36 48.89
N GLY A 540 -0.78 46.73 47.82
CA GLY A 540 0.62 47.17 47.85
C GLY A 540 1.63 46.05 47.59
N ASP A 541 1.16 44.84 47.27
CA ASP A 541 2.00 43.69 46.93
C ASP A 541 2.26 43.65 45.42
N SER A 542 3.45 43.19 45.02
CA SER A 542 3.77 42.97 43.61
C SER A 542 3.32 41.57 43.17
N PRO A 543 2.52 41.43 42.10
CA PRO A 543 2.10 40.12 41.59
C PRO A 543 3.26 39.37 40.90
N SER A 544 3.32 38.05 41.07
CA SER A 544 4.33 37.19 40.43
C SER A 544 3.82 36.61 39.09
N PRO A 545 4.67 36.41 38.07
CA PRO A 545 4.33 35.69 36.83
C PRO A 545 3.80 34.26 37.07
N SER A 546 4.15 33.64 38.20
CA SER A 546 3.71 32.29 38.59
C SER A 546 2.26 32.23 39.11
N ASP A 547 1.62 33.36 39.38
CA ASP A 547 0.30 33.42 40.03
C ASP A 547 -0.89 33.19 39.07
N GLY A 548 -0.65 33.07 37.75
CA GLY A 548 -1.72 33.02 36.75
C GLY A 548 -1.52 32.06 35.57
N THR A 549 -0.40 31.34 35.49
CA THR A 549 -0.14 30.41 34.39
C THR A 549 -0.41 28.97 34.85
N PRO A 550 -1.47 28.30 34.36
CA PRO A 550 -1.56 26.86 34.54
C PRO A 550 -0.38 26.23 33.80
N GLU A 551 0.36 25.38 34.50
CA GLU A 551 1.30 24.45 33.89
C GLU A 551 0.56 23.74 32.73
N PRO A 552 1.07 23.78 31.49
CA PRO A 552 0.40 23.13 30.38
C PRO A 552 0.53 21.61 30.53
N GLN A 553 -0.28 21.01 31.39
CA GLN A 553 -0.51 19.57 31.40
C GLN A 553 -1.18 19.24 30.08
N LEU A 554 -0.37 18.79 29.14
CA LEU A 554 -0.69 18.92 27.72
C LEU A 554 -1.92 18.09 27.32
N PHE A 555 -2.32 17.08 28.11
CA PHE A 555 -3.38 16.15 27.72
C PHE A 555 -4.30 15.65 28.86
N ARG A 556 -5.15 16.53 29.38
CA ARG A 556 -6.34 16.10 30.16
C ARG A 556 -7.49 15.56 29.29
N GLU A 557 -7.34 15.56 27.96
CA GLU A 557 -8.36 15.13 26.99
C GLU A 557 -8.72 13.64 27.11
N TYR A 558 -7.84 12.83 27.70
CA TYR A 558 -8.04 11.40 27.94
C TYR A 558 -8.30 11.07 29.41
N GLY A 559 -8.53 12.08 30.26
CA GLY A 559 -8.86 11.88 31.68
C GLY A 559 -10.11 11.02 31.91
N TRP A 560 -10.96 10.86 30.89
CA TRP A 560 -12.10 9.95 30.92
C TRP A 560 -11.70 8.46 30.88
N LEU A 561 -10.55 8.09 30.30
CA LEU A 561 -10.02 6.73 30.32
C LEU A 561 -9.67 6.31 31.76
N HIS A 562 -9.09 7.22 32.55
CA HIS A 562 -8.87 7.01 33.99
C HIS A 562 -10.16 6.92 34.81
N ARG A 563 -11.32 7.31 34.24
CA ARG A 563 -12.64 7.17 34.89
C ARG A 563 -13.36 5.88 34.52
N LEU A 564 -12.84 5.10 33.56
CA LEU A 564 -13.43 3.81 33.22
C LEU A 564 -13.11 2.80 34.32
N PRO A 565 -14.12 2.14 34.92
CA PRO A 565 -13.94 1.25 36.06
C PRO A 565 -13.11 0.00 35.74
N VAL A 566 -12.86 -0.29 34.46
CA VAL A 566 -12.14 -1.47 33.96
C VAL A 566 -10.64 -1.21 33.75
N ILE A 567 -10.22 0.04 33.62
CA ILE A 567 -8.83 0.40 33.32
C ILE A 567 -8.14 0.78 34.64
N GLY A 568 -7.11 0.03 35.05
CA GLY A 568 -6.36 0.32 36.27
C GLY A 568 -5.82 1.76 36.28
N GLN A 569 -5.79 2.41 37.44
CA GLN A 569 -5.40 3.83 37.58
C GLN A 569 -3.93 4.14 37.22
N SER A 570 -3.11 3.13 36.92
CA SER A 570 -1.72 3.27 36.51
C SER A 570 -1.57 3.45 34.99
N ASP A 571 -0.66 4.34 34.55
CA ASP A 571 -0.39 4.62 33.13
C ASP A 571 -0.01 3.36 32.31
N LEU A 572 0.60 2.35 32.94
CA LEU A 572 0.90 1.06 32.31
C LEU A 572 -0.36 0.26 31.98
N GLY A 573 -1.39 0.33 32.83
CA GLY A 573 -2.68 -0.32 32.58
C GLY A 573 -3.39 0.26 31.36
N ILE A 574 -3.30 1.58 31.16
CA ILE A 574 -3.83 2.26 29.97
C ILE A 574 -3.06 1.85 28.72
N SER A 575 -1.73 1.78 28.80
CA SER A 575 -0.88 1.32 27.70
C SER A 575 -1.26 -0.10 27.24
N ILE A 576 -1.34 -1.06 28.17
CA ILE A 576 -1.70 -2.45 27.85
C ILE A 576 -3.14 -2.52 27.29
N ALA A 577 -4.09 -1.83 27.91
CA ALA A 577 -5.49 -1.85 27.47
C ALA A 577 -5.65 -1.27 26.05
N THR A 578 -4.99 -0.15 25.76
CA THR A 578 -5.03 0.48 24.44
C THR A 578 -4.31 -0.35 23.38
N PHE A 579 -3.18 -0.99 23.73
CA PHE A 579 -2.50 -1.95 22.85
C PHE A 579 -3.42 -3.11 22.47
N ILE A 580 -4.04 -3.77 23.45
CA ILE A 580 -4.93 -4.90 23.21
C ILE A 580 -6.15 -4.46 22.38
N ALA A 581 -6.75 -3.31 22.69
CA ALA A 581 -7.90 -2.80 21.96
C ALA A 581 -7.57 -2.54 20.47
N CYS A 582 -6.41 -1.90 20.19
CA CYS A 582 -5.97 -1.66 18.82
C CYS A 582 -5.60 -2.96 18.11
N TRP A 583 -4.92 -3.88 18.81
CA TRP A 583 -4.58 -5.20 18.27
C TRP A 583 -5.84 -5.98 17.87
N VAL A 584 -6.85 -6.08 18.74
CA VAL A 584 -8.13 -6.76 18.44
C VAL A 584 -8.78 -6.16 17.19
N LEU A 585 -8.81 -4.84 17.08
CA LEU A 585 -9.41 -4.17 15.95
C LEU A 585 -8.66 -4.43 14.64
N TYR A 586 -7.33 -4.34 14.64
CA TYR A 586 -6.50 -4.69 13.49
C TYR A 586 -6.63 -6.17 13.14
N SER A 587 -6.72 -7.06 14.13
CA SER A 587 -6.99 -8.51 13.97
C SER A 587 -8.23 -8.74 13.12
N ARG A 588 -9.32 -8.05 13.45
CA ARG A 588 -10.61 -8.20 12.75
C ARG A 588 -10.59 -7.67 11.32
N LEU A 589 -9.72 -6.70 11.02
CA LEU A 589 -9.65 -6.05 9.71
C LEU A 589 -8.63 -6.69 8.77
N MET A 590 -7.51 -7.16 9.31
CA MET A 590 -6.32 -7.54 8.53
C MET A 590 -5.74 -8.91 8.91
N GLY A 591 -6.34 -9.61 9.88
CA GLY A 591 -5.89 -10.90 10.38
C GLY A 591 -4.89 -10.79 11.53
N ASP A 592 -4.94 -11.78 12.42
CA ASP A 592 -4.21 -11.78 13.71
C ASP A 592 -2.69 -11.70 13.55
N TRP A 593 -2.15 -12.36 12.52
CA TRP A 593 -0.71 -12.35 12.24
C TRP A 593 -0.24 -10.96 11.81
N PHE A 594 -0.90 -10.35 10.84
CA PHE A 594 -0.52 -9.01 10.37
C PHE A 594 -0.69 -7.95 11.47
N ALA A 595 -1.79 -8.02 12.22
CA ALA A 595 -2.07 -7.15 13.36
C ALA A 595 -0.95 -7.22 14.41
N THR A 596 -0.45 -8.42 14.70
CA THR A 596 0.67 -8.60 15.64
C THR A 596 1.94 -7.92 15.14
N GLY A 597 2.28 -8.12 13.86
CA GLY A 597 3.46 -7.51 13.24
C GLY A 597 3.46 -5.99 13.31
N ILE A 598 2.37 -5.35 12.86
CA ILE A 598 2.29 -3.88 12.86
C ILE A 598 2.28 -3.31 14.28
N MET A 599 1.58 -3.95 15.22
CA MET A 599 1.55 -3.50 16.62
C MET A 599 2.93 -3.59 17.28
N LEU A 600 3.71 -4.63 16.99
CA LEU A 600 5.08 -4.76 17.50
C LEU A 600 6.01 -3.70 16.87
N MET A 601 5.87 -3.40 15.59
CA MET A 601 6.65 -2.33 14.94
C MET A 601 6.37 -0.96 15.56
N LEU A 602 5.09 -0.63 15.78
CA LEU A 602 4.69 0.59 16.47
C LEU A 602 5.19 0.63 17.93
N LEU A 603 5.13 -0.49 18.64
CA LEU A 603 5.63 -0.57 20.01
C LEU A 603 7.14 -0.29 20.10
N VAL A 604 7.96 -0.90 19.24
CA VAL A 604 9.41 -0.68 19.26
C VAL A 604 9.74 0.77 18.88
N HIS A 605 9.01 1.35 17.94
CA HIS A 605 9.10 2.76 17.59
C HIS A 605 8.84 3.66 18.81
N GLU A 606 7.72 3.50 19.49
CA GLU A 606 7.40 4.33 20.67
C GLU A 606 8.33 4.09 21.85
N LEU A 607 8.82 2.85 22.02
CA LEU A 607 9.85 2.57 23.02
C LEU A 607 11.13 3.35 22.75
N GLY A 608 11.45 3.70 21.50
CA GLY A 608 12.54 4.60 21.16
C GLY A 608 12.39 5.97 21.83
N HIS A 609 11.20 6.58 21.72
CA HIS A 609 10.87 7.85 22.38
C HIS A 609 10.91 7.73 23.90
N TYR A 610 10.34 6.65 24.44
CA TYR A 610 10.32 6.38 25.87
C TYR A 610 11.74 6.29 26.46
N VAL A 611 12.61 5.51 25.81
CA VAL A 611 13.99 5.29 26.24
C VAL A 611 14.78 6.59 26.16
N GLU A 612 14.67 7.35 25.06
CA GLU A 612 15.37 8.62 24.92
C GLU A 612 14.90 9.65 25.94
N GLY A 613 13.58 9.76 26.17
CA GLY A 613 13.02 10.65 27.19
C GLY A 613 13.53 10.33 28.59
N ARG A 614 13.59 9.03 28.96
CA ARG A 614 14.19 8.59 30.24
C ARG A 614 15.69 8.88 30.31
N ARG A 615 16.43 8.68 29.20
CA ARG A 615 17.87 8.94 29.11
C ARG A 615 18.21 10.41 29.38
N VAL A 616 17.35 11.33 28.94
CA VAL A 616 17.53 12.78 29.18
C VAL A 616 16.90 13.27 30.49
N GLY A 617 16.33 12.38 31.30
CA GLY A 617 15.79 12.69 32.63
C GLY A 617 14.37 13.28 32.64
N LEU A 618 13.62 13.16 31.53
CA LEU A 618 12.22 13.60 31.46
C LEU A 618 11.30 12.57 32.13
N ALA A 619 10.22 13.05 32.75
CA ALA A 619 9.17 12.17 33.24
C ALA A 619 8.36 11.65 32.04
N THR A 620 8.37 10.34 31.83
CA THR A 620 7.70 9.71 30.68
C THR A 620 6.63 8.72 31.11
N THR A 621 5.51 8.72 30.39
CA THR A 621 4.48 7.67 30.50
C THR A 621 4.81 6.51 29.55
N PRO A 622 4.33 5.28 29.81
CA PRO A 622 4.38 4.20 28.83
C PRO A 622 3.64 4.56 27.52
N PRO A 623 3.95 3.88 26.39
CA PRO A 623 3.31 4.14 25.10
C PRO A 623 1.79 3.95 25.14
N VAL A 624 1.04 4.90 24.62
CA VAL A 624 -0.43 4.81 24.50
C VAL A 624 -0.79 4.63 23.03
N PHE A 625 -1.59 3.61 22.73
CA PHE A 625 -1.96 3.25 21.37
C PHE A 625 -3.31 3.87 20.98
N VAL A 626 -3.40 4.33 19.73
CA VAL A 626 -4.61 4.87 19.12
C VAL A 626 -4.83 4.20 17.77
N LEU A 627 -6.03 4.35 17.19
CA LEU A 627 -6.44 3.62 15.98
C LEU A 627 -5.48 3.75 14.78
N LEU A 628 -4.70 4.83 14.70
CA LEU A 628 -3.81 5.15 13.58
C LEU A 628 -2.35 5.38 14.01
N GLY A 629 -1.96 4.92 15.20
CA GLY A 629 -0.58 5.10 15.69
C GLY A 629 -0.44 4.92 17.19
N ALA A 630 0.64 5.43 17.75
CA ALA A 630 0.87 5.46 19.19
C ALA A 630 1.65 6.72 19.56
N PHE A 631 1.76 7.01 20.85
CA PHE A 631 2.57 8.13 21.33
C PHE A 631 3.06 7.89 22.77
N VAL A 632 4.14 8.60 23.15
CA VAL A 632 4.66 8.68 24.51
C VAL A 632 4.47 10.08 25.06
N ALA A 633 3.90 10.21 26.26
CA ALA A 633 3.79 11.50 26.92
C ALA A 633 5.09 11.84 27.65
N LEU A 634 5.53 13.08 27.46
CA LEU A 634 6.76 13.64 28.02
C LEU A 634 6.37 14.84 28.90
N ALA A 635 6.83 14.84 30.15
CA ALA A 635 6.66 15.93 31.10
C ALA A 635 8.03 16.45 31.54
N GLY A 636 8.23 17.76 31.41
CA GLY A 636 9.44 18.45 31.84
C GLY A 636 9.38 19.95 31.59
N GLU A 637 10.08 20.71 32.42
CA GLU A 637 10.29 22.15 32.25
C GLU A 637 11.24 22.40 31.08
N LYS A 638 10.85 23.31 30.16
CA LYS A 638 11.60 23.83 29.00
C LYS A 638 12.75 22.94 28.48
N ILE A 639 12.47 22.11 27.46
CA ILE A 639 13.48 21.30 26.77
C ILE A 639 14.28 22.12 25.74
N ASP A 640 15.60 21.90 25.68
CA ASP A 640 16.46 22.50 24.66
C ASP A 640 16.29 21.81 23.30
N GLY A 641 16.73 22.48 22.24
CA GLY A 641 16.46 22.11 20.84
C GLY A 641 17.20 20.87 20.40
N LEU A 642 18.36 20.59 21.01
CA LEU A 642 19.06 19.33 20.77
C LEU A 642 18.27 18.17 21.35
N THR A 643 17.81 18.30 22.59
CA THR A 643 16.99 17.26 23.26
C THR A 643 15.70 17.05 22.49
N HIS A 644 15.02 18.11 22.05
CA HIS A 644 13.81 18.00 21.26
C HIS A 644 14.05 17.26 19.93
N ALA A 645 15.11 17.59 19.19
CA ALA A 645 15.46 16.89 17.94
C ALA A 645 15.87 15.42 18.15
N ARG A 646 16.52 15.11 19.28
CA ARG A 646 16.88 13.74 19.64
C ARG A 646 15.66 12.89 19.94
N LEU A 647 14.74 13.41 20.75
CA LEU A 647 13.48 12.74 21.04
C LEU A 647 12.75 12.47 19.74
N SER A 648 12.56 13.49 18.90
CA SER A 648 11.95 13.33 17.58
C SER A 648 12.58 12.25 16.70
N LEU A 649 13.91 12.09 16.70
CA LEU A 649 14.56 11.09 15.85
C LEU A 649 14.58 9.68 16.49
N ALA A 650 14.41 9.57 17.81
CA ALA A 650 14.59 8.33 18.55
C ALA A 650 13.59 7.24 18.12
N GLY A 651 12.32 7.60 17.97
CA GLY A 651 11.30 6.66 17.49
C GLY A 651 11.63 6.10 16.11
N GLY A 652 11.93 6.99 15.16
CA GLY A 652 12.25 6.56 13.80
C GLY A 652 13.50 5.67 13.69
N LEU A 653 14.55 5.95 14.47
CA LEU A 653 15.74 5.09 14.52
C LEU A 653 15.43 3.71 15.11
N ALA A 654 14.62 3.64 16.16
CA ALA A 654 14.18 2.37 16.77
C ALA A 654 13.28 1.57 15.82
N GLY A 655 12.31 2.21 15.17
CA GLY A 655 11.47 1.59 14.14
C GLY A 655 12.28 1.14 12.91
N GLY A 656 13.34 1.87 12.56
CA GLY A 656 14.22 1.51 11.45
C GLY A 656 15.06 0.28 11.76
N LEU A 657 15.55 0.18 13.00
CA LEU A 657 16.22 -1.00 13.50
C LEU A 657 15.24 -2.20 13.54
N ALA A 658 14.02 -2.01 14.03
CA ALA A 658 12.99 -3.05 14.05
C ALA A 658 12.69 -3.59 12.65
N THR A 659 12.54 -2.69 11.67
CA THR A 659 12.33 -3.02 10.26
C THR A 659 13.51 -3.83 9.70
N ALA A 660 14.75 -3.41 9.97
CA ALA A 660 15.95 -4.10 9.52
C ALA A 660 16.10 -5.50 10.15
N VAL A 661 15.80 -5.63 11.44
CA VAL A 661 15.79 -6.92 12.15
C VAL A 661 14.70 -7.84 11.62
N ALA A 662 13.50 -7.33 11.35
CA ALA A 662 12.44 -8.13 10.73
C ALA A 662 12.83 -8.61 9.33
N LEU A 663 13.53 -7.79 8.55
CA LEU A 663 14.07 -8.21 7.25
C LEU A 663 15.17 -9.28 7.40
N ALA A 664 16.02 -9.19 8.43
CA ALA A 664 16.97 -10.25 8.75
C ALA A 664 16.25 -11.55 9.15
N LEU A 665 15.19 -11.46 9.97
CA LEU A 665 14.39 -12.61 10.38
C LEU A 665 13.69 -13.27 9.18
N TYR A 666 13.19 -12.48 8.22
CA TYR A 666 12.66 -13.00 6.97
C TYR A 666 13.69 -13.86 6.22
N VAL A 667 14.93 -13.38 6.09
CA VAL A 667 16.01 -14.15 5.44
C VAL A 667 16.33 -15.42 6.22
N LEU A 668 16.46 -15.33 7.54
CA LEU A 668 16.86 -16.45 8.39
C LEU A 668 15.80 -17.54 8.48
N THR A 669 14.52 -17.17 8.41
CA THR A 669 13.40 -18.12 8.55
C THR A 669 12.81 -18.57 7.22
N GLY A 670 13.03 -17.80 6.14
CA GLY A 670 12.41 -18.03 4.83
C GLY A 670 10.89 -17.84 4.81
N SER A 671 10.29 -17.35 5.91
CA SER A 671 8.82 -17.29 6.04
C SER A 671 8.22 -16.13 5.24
N PRO A 672 7.36 -16.38 4.23
CA PRO A 672 6.76 -15.31 3.42
C PRO A 672 5.87 -14.37 4.24
N HIS A 673 5.42 -14.80 5.42
CA HIS A 673 4.54 -14.04 6.29
C HIS A 673 5.22 -12.89 7.05
N ILE A 674 6.56 -12.82 7.05
CA ILE A 674 7.33 -11.76 7.72
C ILE A 674 7.52 -10.54 6.81
N LEU A 675 7.61 -10.75 5.50
CA LEU A 675 7.84 -9.67 4.54
C LEU A 675 6.76 -8.56 4.55
N PRO A 676 5.44 -8.88 4.73
CA PRO A 676 4.42 -7.86 4.96
C PRO A 676 4.65 -7.01 6.22
N TRP A 677 5.24 -7.57 7.28
CA TRP A 677 5.60 -6.81 8.49
C TRP A 677 6.73 -5.84 8.21
N VAL A 678 7.70 -6.23 7.38
CA VAL A 678 8.80 -5.35 6.94
C VAL A 678 8.25 -4.20 6.11
N ALA A 679 7.37 -4.49 5.15
CA ALA A 679 6.73 -3.46 4.33
C ALA A 679 5.88 -2.49 5.17
N ALA A 680 5.05 -3.02 6.07
CA ALA A 680 4.19 -2.22 6.93
C ALA A 680 4.98 -1.41 7.97
N GLY A 681 6.03 -1.99 8.57
CA GLY A 681 6.93 -1.29 9.49
C GLY A 681 7.71 -0.17 8.80
N ALA A 682 8.22 -0.44 7.59
CA ALA A 682 8.87 0.59 6.78
C ALA A 682 7.89 1.73 6.44
N ALA A 683 6.67 1.42 6.03
CA ALA A 683 5.64 2.40 5.71
C ALA A 683 5.23 3.26 6.92
N ALA A 684 4.93 2.63 8.06
CA ALA A 684 4.53 3.31 9.28
C ALA A 684 5.64 4.25 9.78
N ASN A 685 6.89 3.78 9.76
CA ASN A 685 8.03 4.59 10.16
C ASN A 685 8.32 5.72 9.18
N LEU A 686 8.16 5.49 7.87
CA LEU A 686 8.29 6.53 6.86
C LEU A 686 7.20 7.62 7.03
N PHE A 687 5.96 7.20 7.31
CA PHE A 687 4.86 8.10 7.63
C PHE A 687 5.19 8.96 8.86
N GLY A 688 5.65 8.33 9.95
CA GLY A 688 6.10 9.02 11.16
C GLY A 688 7.29 9.97 10.92
N SER A 689 8.19 9.59 10.01
CA SER A 689 9.40 10.36 9.71
C SER A 689 9.20 11.50 8.70
N LEU A 690 8.11 11.49 7.92
CA LEU A 690 7.88 12.45 6.83
C LEU A 690 6.70 13.39 7.07
N VAL A 691 5.63 12.93 7.74
CA VAL A 691 4.38 13.68 7.78
C VAL A 691 4.37 14.66 8.95
N PRO A 692 4.28 15.98 8.72
CA PRO A 692 4.37 16.95 9.80
C PRO A 692 3.00 17.25 10.42
N PHE A 693 2.50 16.31 11.20
CA PHE A 693 1.39 16.53 12.13
C PHE A 693 1.90 16.71 13.55
N ILE A 694 1.06 17.36 14.38
CA ILE A 694 1.36 17.78 15.77
C ILE A 694 1.77 16.62 16.69
N THR A 695 1.41 15.39 16.32
CA THR A 695 1.68 14.17 17.07
C THR A 695 2.75 13.31 16.40
N VAL A 696 3.40 13.81 15.36
CA VAL A 696 4.31 13.04 14.50
C VAL A 696 5.73 13.57 14.63
N ASP A 697 6.66 12.63 14.73
CA ASP A 697 8.05 12.77 15.15
C ASP A 697 8.87 13.85 14.42
N VAL A 698 8.50 14.22 13.20
CA VAL A 698 9.30 15.09 12.34
C VAL A 698 9.31 16.58 12.76
N GLU A 699 8.39 17.01 13.64
CA GLU A 699 8.19 18.43 13.95
C GLU A 699 9.46 19.13 14.45
N ALA A 700 10.21 18.53 15.39
CA ALA A 700 11.43 19.13 15.92
C ALA A 700 12.57 19.17 14.91
N ILE A 701 12.71 18.10 14.10
CA ILE A 701 13.81 17.93 13.16
C ILE A 701 13.77 19.04 12.11
N LEU A 702 12.58 19.35 11.57
CA LEU A 702 12.39 20.38 10.55
C LEU A 702 12.68 21.80 11.08
N LEU A 703 12.47 22.03 12.38
CA LEU A 703 12.76 23.31 13.04
C LEU A 703 14.26 23.48 13.30
N VAL A 704 14.95 22.38 13.60
CA VAL A 704 16.35 22.33 14.03
C VAL A 704 17.34 22.32 12.86
N VAL A 705 16.99 21.67 11.75
CA VAL A 705 17.91 21.39 10.63
C VAL A 705 18.15 22.61 9.70
N GLY A 706 17.44 23.71 9.90
CA GLY A 706 17.72 25.03 9.30
C GLY A 706 16.76 25.44 8.18
N ARG A 707 16.85 26.70 7.74
CA ARG A 707 15.82 27.32 6.88
C ARG A 707 15.63 26.71 5.48
N TRP A 708 16.59 25.90 5.00
CA TRP A 708 16.66 25.46 3.60
C TRP A 708 16.51 23.94 3.38
N LEU A 709 17.01 23.09 4.29
CA LEU A 709 16.93 21.63 4.15
C LEU A 709 15.49 21.06 4.11
N PRO A 710 14.51 21.61 4.86
CA PRO A 710 13.10 21.24 4.68
C PRO A 710 12.57 21.51 3.26
N ALA A 711 13.05 22.56 2.59
CA ALA A 711 12.68 22.84 1.20
C ALA A 711 13.30 21.81 0.24
N VAL A 712 14.50 21.31 0.55
CA VAL A 712 15.14 20.21 -0.19
C VAL A 712 14.38 18.90 0.02
N GLY A 713 13.90 18.60 1.23
CA GLY A 713 13.07 17.43 1.52
C GLY A 713 11.72 17.47 0.80
N VAL A 714 11.06 18.63 0.78
CA VAL A 714 9.83 18.84 -0.01
C VAL A 714 10.11 18.73 -1.50
N PHE A 715 11.21 19.30 -1.99
CA PHE A 715 11.60 19.15 -3.39
C PHE A 715 11.86 17.69 -3.75
N ALA A 716 12.57 16.94 -2.91
CA ALA A 716 12.80 15.51 -3.11
C ALA A 716 11.49 14.71 -3.08
N ALA A 717 10.55 15.02 -2.18
CA ALA A 717 9.23 14.38 -2.11
C ALA A 717 8.35 14.74 -3.32
N LEU A 718 8.41 16.00 -3.79
CA LEU A 718 7.73 16.45 -5.01
C LEU A 718 8.33 15.79 -6.26
N VAL A 719 9.65 15.64 -6.34
CA VAL A 719 10.35 14.96 -7.44
C VAL A 719 10.07 13.47 -7.43
N ALA A 720 10.12 12.81 -6.26
CA ALA A 720 9.75 11.41 -6.12
C ALA A 720 8.26 11.19 -6.43
N GLY A 721 7.39 12.09 -5.99
CA GLY A 721 5.97 12.09 -6.32
C GLY A 721 5.70 12.32 -7.81
N ALA A 722 6.40 13.27 -8.44
CA ALA A 722 6.30 13.54 -9.88
C ALA A 722 6.88 12.39 -10.73
N ALA A 723 7.96 11.77 -10.29
CA ALA A 723 8.52 10.56 -10.90
C ALA A 723 7.53 9.39 -10.78
N ALA A 724 6.93 9.20 -9.61
CA ALA A 724 5.92 8.17 -9.41
C ALA A 724 4.61 8.47 -10.16
N LEU A 725 4.24 9.75 -10.36
CA LEU A 725 3.14 10.18 -11.25
C LEU A 725 3.45 9.89 -12.71
N GLY A 726 4.67 10.18 -13.17
CA GLY A 726 5.14 9.88 -14.53
C GLY A 726 5.19 8.38 -14.83
N LEU A 727 5.34 7.55 -13.78
CA LEU A 727 5.26 6.10 -13.84
C LEU A 727 3.84 5.53 -13.61
N GLY A 728 2.84 6.38 -13.36
CA GLY A 728 1.45 5.97 -13.07
C GLY A 728 1.23 5.31 -11.71
N VAL A 729 2.20 5.44 -10.79
CA VAL A 729 2.27 4.75 -9.49
C VAL A 729 1.79 5.63 -8.32
N ALA A 730 1.81 6.96 -8.46
CA ALA A 730 1.45 7.87 -7.37
C ALA A 730 0.22 8.74 -7.65
N ASP A 731 -0.54 8.97 -6.59
CA ASP A 731 -1.64 9.92 -6.57
C ASP A 731 -1.14 11.37 -6.63
N PRO A 732 -1.69 12.23 -7.50
CA PRO A 732 -1.30 13.64 -7.59
C PRO A 732 -1.54 14.45 -6.31
N LEU A 733 -2.37 13.97 -5.38
CA LEU A 733 -2.70 14.70 -4.15
C LEU A 733 -1.63 14.56 -3.06
N ILE A 734 -0.90 13.44 -3.02
CA ILE A 734 0.13 13.18 -1.98
C ILE A 734 1.25 14.25 -1.98
N PRO A 735 1.85 14.63 -3.13
CA PRO A 735 2.89 15.65 -3.16
C PRO A 735 2.36 17.03 -2.71
N VAL A 736 1.10 17.35 -3.02
CA VAL A 736 0.42 18.58 -2.60
C VAL A 736 0.19 18.61 -1.09
N ILE A 737 -0.24 17.48 -0.50
CA ILE A 737 -0.39 17.33 0.95
C ILE A 737 0.95 17.57 1.64
N VAL A 738 2.04 16.94 1.18
CA VAL A 738 3.38 17.11 1.75
C VAL A 738 3.84 18.57 1.67
N PHE A 739 3.61 19.24 0.53
CA PHE A 739 3.93 20.65 0.36
C PHE A 739 3.15 21.55 1.33
N LEU A 740 1.82 21.35 1.43
CA LEU A 740 0.97 22.10 2.36
C LEU A 740 1.40 21.90 3.82
N ALA A 741 1.73 20.67 4.18
CA ALA A 741 2.20 20.31 5.52
C ALA A 741 3.48 21.06 5.89
N PHE A 742 4.40 21.22 4.93
CA PHE A 742 5.58 22.06 5.10
C PHE A 742 5.26 23.55 5.26
N VAL A 743 4.40 24.13 4.40
CA VAL A 743 4.03 25.55 4.49
C VAL A 743 3.34 25.83 5.83
N VAL A 744 2.46 24.93 6.27
CA VAL A 744 1.78 24.99 7.57
C VAL A 744 2.78 25.01 8.72
N LEU A 745 3.79 24.14 8.72
CA LEU A 745 4.84 24.15 9.74
C LEU A 745 5.60 25.48 9.75
N ARG A 746 5.99 25.98 8.57
CA ARG A 746 6.75 27.24 8.47
C ARG A 746 5.98 28.44 8.99
N LEU A 747 4.70 28.54 8.62
CA LEU A 747 3.82 29.61 9.11
C LEU A 747 3.44 29.41 10.56
N ARG A 748 3.33 28.16 11.01
CA ARG A 748 3.08 27.87 12.41
C ARG A 748 4.25 28.34 13.22
N TYR A 749 5.51 28.04 12.88
CA TYR A 749 6.72 28.28 13.68
C TYR A 749 7.66 29.35 13.09
N PRO A 750 7.27 30.63 13.05
CA PRO A 750 8.11 31.70 12.51
C PRO A 750 9.27 32.00 13.45
N GLY A 751 10.47 31.45 13.24
CA GLY A 751 11.74 31.84 13.92
C GLY A 751 11.83 31.67 15.46
N ARG A 752 10.69 31.60 16.15
CA ARG A 752 10.49 31.61 17.60
C ARG A 752 11.09 30.40 18.32
N TRP A 753 10.89 29.19 17.78
CA TRP A 753 11.40 27.96 18.41
C TRP A 753 12.90 27.74 18.14
N GLN A 754 13.45 28.28 17.04
CA GLN A 754 14.92 28.32 16.83
C GLN A 754 15.62 29.27 17.82
N ARG A 755 14.91 30.27 18.34
CA ARG A 755 15.39 31.20 19.36
C ARG A 755 15.25 30.61 20.77
N ASP A 756 14.07 30.09 21.13
CA ASP A 756 13.74 29.67 22.49
C ASP A 756 14.37 28.33 22.90
N GLN A 757 14.52 27.40 21.95
CA GLN A 757 15.15 26.09 22.22
C GLN A 757 16.69 26.13 22.14
N GLY A 758 17.28 27.27 21.81
CA GLY A 758 18.72 27.44 21.69
C GLY A 758 19.27 27.09 20.29
N ALA A 759 20.25 27.87 19.84
CA ALA A 759 20.93 27.62 18.58
C ALA A 759 21.70 26.29 18.66
N LEU A 760 21.56 25.44 17.64
CA LEU A 760 22.40 24.25 17.48
C LEU A 760 23.68 24.58 16.73
N SER A 761 24.78 23.91 17.11
CA SER A 761 26.03 23.96 16.34
C SER A 761 25.81 23.40 14.94
N THR A 762 26.53 23.92 13.94
CA THR A 762 26.46 23.44 12.55
C THR A 762 26.70 21.93 12.46
N ARG A 763 27.62 21.40 13.27
CA ARG A 763 27.89 19.96 13.38
C ARG A 763 26.65 19.19 13.85
N ALA A 764 25.98 19.64 14.91
CA ALA A 764 24.77 18.98 15.41
C ALA A 764 23.66 18.99 14.36
N ARG A 765 23.48 20.11 13.64
CA ARG A 765 22.49 20.21 12.55
C ARG A 765 22.78 19.22 11.43
N LEU A 766 24.03 19.12 10.97
CA LEU A 766 24.44 18.20 9.92
C LEU A 766 24.28 16.73 10.34
N VAL A 767 24.60 16.39 11.59
CA VAL A 767 24.45 15.01 12.10
C VAL A 767 22.97 14.64 12.20
N ILE A 768 22.12 15.50 12.75
CA ILE A 768 20.66 15.23 12.85
C ILE A 768 20.03 15.14 11.46
N ALA A 769 20.36 16.07 10.57
CA ALA A 769 19.89 16.07 9.19
C ALA A 769 20.31 14.79 8.46
N GLY A 770 21.62 14.49 8.49
CA GLY A 770 22.17 13.29 7.86
C GLY A 770 21.51 12.03 8.40
N ALA A 771 21.34 11.91 9.71
CA ALA A 771 20.68 10.77 10.31
C ALA A 771 19.23 10.61 9.84
N TRP A 772 18.46 11.70 9.81
CA TRP A 772 17.09 11.67 9.30
C TRP A 772 17.02 11.29 7.81
N PHE A 773 17.81 11.95 6.95
CA PHE A 773 17.82 11.66 5.51
C PHE A 773 18.24 10.22 5.21
N THR A 774 19.29 9.74 5.88
CA THR A 774 19.80 8.38 5.71
C THR A 774 18.78 7.33 6.17
N LEU A 775 18.08 7.58 7.28
CA LEU A 775 16.99 6.73 7.74
C LEU A 775 15.83 6.68 6.74
N VAL A 776 15.35 7.86 6.29
CA VAL A 776 14.25 7.96 5.32
C VAL A 776 14.58 7.26 4.01
N ALA A 777 15.81 7.46 3.49
CA ALA A 777 16.25 6.82 2.26
C ALA A 777 16.29 5.29 2.38
N TYR A 778 16.80 4.77 3.51
CA TYR A 778 16.82 3.34 3.79
C TYR A 778 15.40 2.75 3.85
N LEU A 779 14.50 3.39 4.62
CA LEU A 779 13.11 2.93 4.77
C LEU A 779 12.34 2.98 3.45
N ALA A 780 12.54 4.02 2.65
CA ALA A 780 11.91 4.15 1.34
C ALA A 780 12.38 3.03 0.39
N LEU A 781 13.68 2.72 0.37
CA LEU A 781 14.23 1.63 -0.41
C LEU A 781 13.64 0.28 0.02
N VAL A 782 13.63 -0.01 1.32
CA VAL A 782 13.05 -1.26 1.85
C VAL A 782 11.56 -1.36 1.54
N PHE A 783 10.80 -0.29 1.74
CA PHE A 783 9.37 -0.26 1.42
C PHE A 783 9.11 -0.52 -0.07
N PHE A 784 9.86 0.14 -0.96
CA PHE A 784 9.73 -0.04 -2.41
C PHE A 784 10.04 -1.48 -2.83
N LEU A 785 11.16 -2.05 -2.36
CA LEU A 785 11.55 -3.41 -2.72
C LEU A 785 10.58 -4.46 -2.16
N THR A 786 10.12 -4.30 -0.93
CA THR A 786 9.20 -5.26 -0.29
C THR A 786 7.80 -5.21 -0.89
N THR A 787 7.27 -4.02 -1.19
CA THR A 787 5.97 -3.90 -1.86
C THR A 787 6.02 -4.40 -3.30
N GLY A 788 7.10 -4.12 -4.05
CA GLY A 788 7.31 -4.67 -5.38
C GLY A 788 7.47 -6.19 -5.42
N TRP A 789 7.92 -6.82 -4.33
CA TRP A 789 8.04 -8.28 -4.22
C TRP A 789 6.75 -8.98 -3.79
N LEU A 790 5.86 -8.28 -3.08
CA LEU A 790 4.58 -8.82 -2.62
C LEU A 790 3.46 -8.78 -3.67
N VAL A 791 3.70 -8.12 -4.81
CA VAL A 791 2.79 -7.96 -5.97
C VAL A 791 3.29 -8.82 -7.12
#